data_AF-A0A2U1LRL8-F1
#
_entry.id   AF-A0A2U1LRL8-F1
#
_cell.length_a   1.000
_cell.length_b   1.000
_cell.length_c   1.000
_cell.angle_alpha   90.00
_cell.angle_beta   90.00
_cell.angle_gamma   90.00
#
_symmetry.space_group_name_H-M   'P 1'
#
loop_
_entity.id
_entity.type
_entity.pdbx_description
1 polymer ?
#
loop_
_entity_poly.entity_id
_entity_poly.type
_entity_poly.pdbx_seq_one_letter_code
_entity_poly.pdbx_strand_id
1 'polypeptide(L)'
;MALELEEHMIIVENGVDANEKKMVCDSSLDHKGRLPLRFSTGTWKAALFIIGTGGHKPSLESFGADQFDDNNLEERKGKMSFFNWWNATLCSSLILSVTVLTYVEDNSGWGIANLILTVTMFITITIFYLGKPFYRYRVPQGSPLTPILQVFVAAMMKRNQPYPSSQDSFYEPESPQGKTLCHTNNHKFLDKACIVKDNEIIEGKKPSPWKLTTVTKVEETKLLVNIVPIWLASLLYGLFNAQGATFFVKQSSTMDRKMGSFTIPPASIQVLFAFGMLFCVICYDKIITPILRRKMGNERGIPILQRVGVGMFLSILIMIVAALVEKQRLITAEKEKSKVLSMSVFWLAPQYFIMGIADAFSLVGLQEFFYGQVPDSMRSIGIALYLSVIGVGSFLSSFLITVVNQVTEKTGKRWIGKDLSSSRLDKFYWLLAAINGLNFGIYVLLAKRYSYKNVLKNVAVTIEAELGHAYDRPQPRETLVVSLAEDADANTPQQVHISLVGEDRMRISWITDDHTPPVVYYSITSGKYDHTANGNISSYDFVNYTSGQIHDVVIGPLDPSTVYYYCFAPGSTHEYSFKTPPAQFPIKFAVSGDLGQTGWTKSTLEHISQSNYDVFLLPGDLCYADTVQPLWDSFGRLVEPLASQRPWMVTQGNHDIEQTPNIHMPPFTSYNARWRMPFEESGSTSNLYYAFEVSGVHVIMLGSYTDFGPGSDQYEWLESDLRKVDRTKTPWLVVLVHAPWYNTNYAHQGEIQSVGMMESMEGLLYKARVDVVLAGHVHAYERFHRVYNQQMDNCGPVHITIGDGGNLHGLVTTYKEPQATISAFREASFGHGELEMVNASYAKWSWHRNDDDESVQADMVLIKSLASDPSCIKLLV
;
A
#
# COMPACT_ATOMS: atom_id res chain seq x y z
N MET A 1 -32.23 -17.75 44.73
CA MET A 1 -32.12 -19.21 44.89
C MET A 1 -30.66 -19.73 44.98
N ALA A 2 -29.68 -18.86 45.25
CA ALA A 2 -28.29 -19.25 45.59
C ALA A 2 -27.83 -18.58 46.90
N LEU A 3 -28.80 -18.18 47.75
CA LEU A 3 -28.59 -17.51 49.04
C LEU A 3 -29.09 -18.35 50.23
N GLU A 4 -29.63 -19.55 50.00
CA GLU A 4 -30.20 -20.42 51.05
C GLU A 4 -29.48 -21.76 51.23
N LEU A 5 -28.37 -22.01 50.50
CA LEU A 5 -27.62 -23.28 50.59
C LEU A 5 -26.34 -23.21 51.43
N GLU A 6 -25.98 -22.05 52.00
CA GLU A 6 -24.73 -21.89 52.77
C GLU A 6 -24.89 -22.07 54.29
N GLU A 7 -26.10 -22.12 54.84
CA GLU A 7 -26.31 -22.27 56.30
C GLU A 7 -26.19 -23.71 56.82
N HIS A 8 -26.22 -24.74 55.96
CA HIS A 8 -26.30 -26.13 56.40
C HIS A 8 -25.04 -26.98 56.29
N MET A 9 -23.88 -26.41 55.92
CA MET A 9 -22.63 -27.16 55.81
C MET A 9 -21.52 -26.66 56.75
N ILE A 10 -21.90 -26.19 57.94
CA ILE A 10 -20.99 -25.86 59.05
C ILE A 10 -21.29 -26.79 60.24
N ILE A 11 -21.16 -28.11 60.07
CA ILE A 11 -20.93 -28.98 61.22
C ILE A 11 -19.94 -30.07 60.78
N VAL A 12 -18.85 -30.18 61.54
CA VAL A 12 -17.76 -31.16 61.47
C VAL A 12 -16.63 -30.84 60.47
N GLU A 13 -15.68 -30.01 60.90
CA GLU A 13 -14.27 -30.44 60.99
C GLU A 13 -13.45 -29.49 61.87
N ASN A 14 -12.67 -30.09 62.76
CA ASN A 14 -12.04 -29.49 63.92
C ASN A 14 -10.93 -28.46 63.59
N GLY A 15 -10.91 -27.36 64.36
CA GLY A 15 -9.66 -26.90 64.98
C GLY A 15 -8.73 -25.92 64.24
N VAL A 16 -9.20 -25.16 63.25
CA VAL A 16 -8.47 -23.97 62.74
C VAL A 16 -9.44 -22.79 62.62
N ASP A 17 -9.03 -21.67 63.21
CA ASP A 17 -9.81 -20.46 63.47
C ASP A 17 -10.63 -19.98 62.25
N ALA A 18 -11.94 -19.81 62.41
CA ALA A 18 -12.86 -19.37 61.36
C ALA A 18 -12.50 -17.97 60.81
N ASN A 19 -11.70 -17.20 61.55
CA ASN A 19 -11.17 -15.91 61.11
C ASN A 19 -10.04 -16.03 60.07
N GLU A 20 -9.22 -17.08 60.09
CA GLU A 20 -8.15 -17.29 59.09
C GLU A 20 -8.71 -17.56 57.69
N LYS A 21 -9.89 -18.20 57.58
CA LYS A 21 -10.55 -18.42 56.28
C LYS A 21 -11.11 -17.13 55.67
N LYS A 22 -11.32 -16.07 56.46
CA LYS A 22 -11.80 -14.74 56.02
C LYS A 22 -10.66 -13.81 55.60
N MET A 23 -9.40 -14.09 55.92
CA MET A 23 -8.26 -13.22 55.64
C MET A 23 -7.28 -13.85 54.64
N VAL A 24 -6.51 -13.02 53.93
CA VAL A 24 -5.47 -13.50 53.02
C VAL A 24 -4.14 -13.63 53.77
N CYS A 25 -3.79 -14.85 54.19
CA CYS A 25 -2.56 -15.10 54.95
C CYS A 25 -1.34 -15.39 54.04
N ASP A 26 -1.13 -14.62 52.95
CA ASP A 26 -0.04 -14.81 51.99
C ASP A 26 1.04 -13.72 52.03
N SER A 27 1.17 -13.02 53.16
CA SER A 27 2.05 -11.86 53.41
C SER A 27 1.69 -10.56 52.67
N SER A 28 0.52 -10.50 52.02
CA SER A 28 -0.08 -9.26 51.53
C SER A 28 -0.69 -8.42 52.67
N LEU A 29 -0.41 -7.11 52.65
CA LEU A 29 -0.97 -6.12 53.57
C LEU A 29 -1.59 -4.98 52.76
N ASP A 30 -2.70 -4.40 53.23
CA ASP A 30 -3.30 -3.20 52.65
C ASP A 30 -2.39 -1.97 52.84
N HIS A 31 -2.76 -0.83 52.24
CA HIS A 31 -2.05 0.46 52.39
C HIS A 31 -1.88 0.95 53.84
N LYS A 32 -2.55 0.31 54.82
CA LYS A 32 -2.43 0.58 56.26
C LYS A 32 -1.72 -0.54 57.03
N GLY A 33 -1.11 -1.49 56.33
CA GLY A 33 -0.37 -2.60 56.94
C GLY A 33 -1.26 -3.71 57.51
N ARG A 34 -2.51 -3.86 57.08
CA ARG A 34 -3.47 -4.86 57.61
C ARG A 34 -3.73 -6.01 56.64
N LEU A 35 -4.04 -7.20 57.16
CA LEU A 35 -4.45 -8.37 56.37
C LEU A 35 -5.79 -8.09 55.65
N PRO A 36 -5.86 -8.19 54.31
CA PRO A 36 -7.10 -7.95 53.58
C PRO A 36 -8.11 -9.11 53.74
N LEU A 37 -9.39 -8.79 53.64
CA LEU A 37 -10.48 -9.78 53.62
C LEU A 37 -10.44 -10.60 52.32
N ARG A 38 -10.55 -11.92 52.39
CA ARG A 38 -10.62 -12.84 51.24
C ARG A 38 -11.80 -12.53 50.30
N PHE A 39 -12.94 -12.12 50.82
CA PHE A 39 -14.06 -11.68 49.96
C PHE A 39 -13.76 -10.37 49.21
N SER A 40 -12.82 -9.56 49.72
CA SER A 40 -12.33 -8.36 49.05
C SER A 40 -11.30 -8.65 47.95
N THR A 41 -10.75 -9.87 47.87
CA THR A 41 -9.74 -10.26 46.85
C THR A 41 -10.31 -10.45 45.45
N GLY A 42 -11.51 -9.94 45.19
CA GLY A 42 -11.84 -9.45 43.87
C GLY A 42 -11.95 -10.51 42.79
N THR A 43 -12.20 -11.79 43.09
CA THR A 43 -12.34 -12.82 42.05
C THR A 43 -13.43 -12.47 41.04
N TRP A 44 -14.57 -11.93 41.49
CA TRP A 44 -15.63 -11.45 40.58
C TRP A 44 -15.25 -10.15 39.86
N LYS A 45 -14.51 -9.24 40.52
CA LYS A 45 -13.99 -8.00 39.91
C LYS A 45 -12.97 -8.32 38.82
N ALA A 46 -12.09 -9.28 39.09
CA ALA A 46 -11.13 -9.85 38.18
C ALA A 46 -11.86 -10.56 37.03
N ALA A 47 -12.94 -11.30 37.28
CA ALA A 47 -13.72 -11.92 36.22
C ALA A 47 -14.34 -10.89 35.27
N LEU A 48 -14.99 -9.83 35.79
CA LEU A 48 -15.53 -8.74 34.97
C LEU A 48 -14.42 -7.98 34.22
N PHE A 49 -13.30 -7.72 34.88
CA PHE A 49 -12.12 -7.10 34.27
C PHE A 49 -11.52 -7.96 33.16
N ILE A 50 -11.44 -9.29 33.33
CA ILE A 50 -10.95 -10.24 32.35
C ILE A 50 -11.89 -10.29 31.14
N ILE A 51 -13.20 -10.38 31.36
CA ILE A 51 -14.19 -10.37 30.26
C ILE A 51 -14.11 -9.05 29.48
N GLY A 52 -14.10 -7.92 30.18
CA GLY A 52 -13.98 -6.61 29.56
C GLY A 52 -12.67 -6.45 28.78
N THR A 53 -11.54 -6.82 29.39
CA THR A 53 -10.20 -6.71 28.80
C THR A 53 -10.03 -7.64 27.60
N GLY A 54 -10.50 -8.89 27.72
CA GLY A 54 -10.41 -9.89 26.66
C GLY A 54 -11.27 -9.56 25.44
N GLY A 55 -12.38 -8.83 25.62
CA GLY A 55 -13.23 -8.39 24.51
C GLY A 55 -12.68 -7.16 23.78
N HIS A 56 -12.37 -6.08 24.52
CA HIS A 56 -12.07 -4.80 23.87
C HIS A 56 -10.65 -4.71 23.32
N LYS A 57 -9.63 -5.26 23.99
CA LYS A 57 -8.22 -5.12 23.56
C LYS A 57 -7.96 -5.63 22.13
N PRO A 58 -8.27 -6.91 21.81
CA PRO A 58 -8.02 -7.42 20.47
C PRO A 58 -8.85 -6.70 19.40
N SER A 59 -10.07 -6.28 19.76
CA SER A 59 -10.99 -5.58 18.87
C SER A 59 -10.51 -4.16 18.55
N LEU A 60 -10.04 -3.41 19.55
CA LEU A 60 -9.62 -2.02 19.41
C LEU A 60 -8.32 -1.90 18.60
N GLU A 61 -7.35 -2.79 18.85
CA GLU A 61 -6.11 -2.86 18.08
C GLU A 61 -6.37 -3.17 16.60
N SER A 62 -7.20 -4.19 16.32
CA SER A 62 -7.57 -4.50 14.95
C SER A 62 -8.36 -3.37 14.30
N PHE A 63 -9.27 -2.73 15.04
CA PHE A 63 -10.08 -1.62 14.55
C PHE A 63 -9.21 -0.43 14.15
N GLY A 64 -8.23 -0.05 14.97
CA GLY A 64 -7.30 1.03 14.66
C GLY A 64 -6.46 0.73 13.41
N ALA A 65 -5.95 -0.50 13.28
CA ALA A 65 -5.19 -0.91 12.12
C ALA A 65 -6.04 -1.07 10.84
N ASP A 66 -7.35 -1.28 10.98
CA ASP A 66 -8.32 -1.36 9.87
C ASP A 66 -8.75 0.01 9.35
N GLN A 67 -8.38 1.12 10.02
CA GLN A 67 -8.66 2.46 9.52
C GLN A 67 -7.78 2.82 8.30
N PHE A 68 -6.66 2.13 8.11
CA PHE A 68 -5.75 2.30 6.98
C PHE A 68 -6.12 1.38 5.81
N ASP A 69 -6.23 1.95 4.62
CA ASP A 69 -6.44 1.22 3.37
C ASP A 69 -5.13 0.57 2.90
N ASP A 70 -5.18 -0.73 2.64
CA ASP A 70 -4.04 -1.53 2.18
C ASP A 70 -3.70 -1.23 0.70
N ASN A 71 -4.62 -0.63 -0.07
CA ASN A 71 -4.40 -0.23 -1.47
C ASN A 71 -3.87 1.20 -1.62
N ASN A 72 -3.96 2.04 -0.59
CA ASN A 72 -3.39 3.38 -0.56
C ASN A 72 -1.95 3.31 0.00
N LEU A 73 -0.96 3.77 -0.76
CA LEU A 73 0.46 3.63 -0.40
C LEU A 73 0.82 4.38 0.89
N GLU A 74 0.32 5.59 1.09
CA GLU A 74 0.62 6.42 2.26
C GLU A 74 -0.05 5.85 3.52
N GLU A 75 -1.30 5.41 3.39
CA GLU A 75 -1.98 4.76 4.49
C GLU A 75 -1.37 3.39 4.82
N ARG A 76 -0.89 2.63 3.83
CA ARG A 76 -0.14 1.38 4.03
C ARG A 76 1.16 1.62 4.78
N LYS A 77 1.90 2.69 4.45
CA LYS A 77 3.10 3.11 5.22
C LYS A 77 2.73 3.54 6.64
N GLY A 78 1.64 4.31 6.81
CA GLY A 78 1.10 4.68 8.11
C GLY A 78 0.75 3.46 8.97
N LYS A 79 0.11 2.46 8.37
CA LYS A 79 -0.24 1.17 8.99
C LYS A 79 0.99 0.38 9.43
N MET A 80 2.08 0.41 8.67
CA MET A 80 3.34 -0.25 9.05
C MET A 80 3.98 0.37 10.30
N SER A 81 3.78 1.67 10.54
CA SER A 81 4.25 2.35 11.77
C SER A 81 3.19 2.38 12.88
N PHE A 82 1.91 2.11 12.58
CA PHE A 82 0.80 2.14 13.53
C PHE A 82 1.08 1.32 14.79
N PHE A 83 1.54 0.06 14.65
CA PHE A 83 1.81 -0.79 15.81
C PHE A 83 2.98 -0.28 16.66
N ASN A 84 3.97 0.38 16.06
CA ASN A 84 5.06 1.02 16.81
C ASN A 84 4.54 2.21 17.62
N TRP A 85 3.71 3.08 17.04
CA TRP A 85 3.09 4.22 17.73
C TRP A 85 2.06 3.82 18.78
N TRP A 86 1.28 2.77 18.51
CA TRP A 86 0.39 2.14 19.49
C TRP A 86 1.18 1.73 20.74
N ASN A 87 2.31 1.04 20.55
CA ASN A 87 3.18 0.62 21.64
C ASN A 87 3.88 1.80 22.34
N ALA A 88 4.28 2.86 21.62
CA ALA A 88 4.80 4.07 22.23
C ALA A 88 3.76 4.77 23.13
N THR A 89 2.50 4.77 22.72
CA THR A 89 1.37 5.28 23.52
C THR A 89 1.12 4.41 24.75
N LEU A 90 1.18 3.08 24.60
CA LEU A 90 1.12 2.13 25.72
C LEU A 90 2.27 2.32 26.72
N CYS A 91 3.49 2.60 26.25
CA CYS A 91 4.62 2.90 27.15
C CYS A 91 4.40 4.19 27.92
N SER A 92 3.89 5.22 27.25
CA SER A 92 3.57 6.51 27.88
C SER A 92 2.48 6.36 28.95
N SER A 93 1.44 5.56 28.67
CA SER A 93 0.40 5.25 29.65
C SER A 93 0.91 4.34 30.79
N LEU A 94 1.81 3.39 30.50
CA LEU A 94 2.47 2.57 31.51
C LEU A 94 3.27 3.45 32.48
N ILE A 95 4.07 4.40 31.98
CA ILE A 95 4.84 5.34 32.81
C ILE A 95 3.90 6.09 33.76
N LEU A 96 2.82 6.68 33.25
CA LEU A 96 1.83 7.39 34.08
C LEU A 96 1.17 6.47 35.10
N SER A 97 0.82 5.25 34.70
CA SER A 97 0.19 4.25 35.58
C SER A 97 1.12 3.83 36.72
N VAL A 98 2.32 3.33 36.42
CA VAL A 98 3.23 2.79 37.45
C VAL A 98 3.89 3.88 38.31
N THR A 99 3.79 5.16 37.92
CA THR A 99 4.28 6.29 38.72
C THR A 99 3.14 6.96 39.48
N VAL A 100 2.25 7.66 38.78
CA VAL A 100 1.20 8.49 39.38
C VAL A 100 0.13 7.61 40.02
N LEU A 101 -0.41 6.65 39.27
CA LEU A 101 -1.52 5.84 39.78
C LEU A 101 -1.05 4.92 40.92
N THR A 102 0.09 4.24 40.77
CA THR A 102 0.66 3.42 41.85
C THR A 102 1.03 4.25 43.08
N TYR A 103 1.52 5.49 42.91
CA TYR A 103 1.74 6.38 44.05
C TYR A 103 0.42 6.72 44.76
N VAL A 104 -0.66 6.96 44.03
CA VAL A 104 -2.00 7.18 44.59
C VAL A 104 -2.51 5.92 45.30
N GLU A 105 -2.31 4.73 44.73
CA GLU A 105 -2.68 3.45 45.35
C GLU A 105 -1.98 3.24 46.70
N ASP A 106 -0.66 3.47 46.74
CA ASP A 106 0.16 3.27 47.93
C ASP A 106 -0.06 4.33 49.01
N ASN A 107 -0.30 5.60 48.64
CA ASN A 107 -0.37 6.72 49.59
C ASN A 107 -1.79 7.22 49.90
N SER A 108 -2.70 7.16 48.94
CA SER A 108 -4.08 7.68 49.05
C SER A 108 -5.14 6.58 49.07
N GLY A 109 -4.75 5.34 48.75
CA GLY A 109 -5.60 4.16 48.81
C GLY A 109 -6.34 3.83 47.51
N TRP A 110 -6.65 2.55 47.36
CA TRP A 110 -7.26 1.94 46.16
C TRP A 110 -8.59 2.57 45.71
N GLY A 111 -9.37 3.16 46.62
CA GLY A 111 -10.66 3.78 46.28
C GLY A 111 -10.52 4.99 45.35
N ILE A 112 -9.56 5.87 45.63
CA ILE A 112 -9.30 7.08 44.85
C ILE A 112 -8.69 6.71 43.50
N ALA A 113 -7.73 5.78 43.47
CA ALA A 113 -7.17 5.25 42.23
C ALA A 113 -8.25 4.64 41.31
N ASN A 114 -9.17 3.84 41.86
CA ASN A 114 -10.29 3.28 41.09
C ASN A 114 -11.24 4.36 40.55
N LEU A 115 -11.49 5.44 41.29
CA LEU A 115 -12.30 6.57 40.82
C LEU A 115 -11.63 7.28 39.64
N ILE A 116 -10.32 7.55 39.74
CA ILE A 116 -9.53 8.16 38.65
C ILE A 116 -9.61 7.28 37.39
N LEU A 117 -9.43 5.97 37.53
CA LEU A 117 -9.57 5.01 36.42
C LEU A 117 -10.97 5.04 35.81
N THR A 118 -12.01 5.10 36.63
CA THR A 118 -13.41 5.13 36.18
C THR A 118 -13.73 6.38 35.38
N VAL A 119 -13.32 7.54 35.87
CA VAL A 119 -13.49 8.83 35.17
C VAL A 119 -12.73 8.82 33.84
N THR A 120 -11.49 8.31 33.85
CA THR A 120 -10.66 8.21 32.65
C THR A 120 -11.31 7.30 31.59
N MET A 121 -11.82 6.13 32.00
CA MET A 121 -12.54 5.23 31.09
C MET A 121 -13.81 5.87 30.51
N PHE A 122 -14.58 6.62 31.33
CA PHE A 122 -15.76 7.33 30.84
C PHE A 122 -15.41 8.37 29.77
N ILE A 123 -14.35 9.14 29.98
CA ILE A 123 -13.86 10.13 29.00
C ILE A 123 -13.42 9.43 27.70
N THR A 124 -12.64 8.36 27.79
CA THR A 124 -12.16 7.61 26.61
C THR A 124 -13.33 7.04 25.79
N ILE A 125 -14.33 6.45 26.45
CA ILE A 125 -15.52 5.92 25.77
C ILE A 125 -16.29 7.05 25.09
N THR A 126 -16.44 8.20 25.75
CA THR A 126 -17.12 9.38 25.17
C THR A 126 -16.39 9.86 23.91
N ILE A 127 -15.07 10.01 23.95
CA ILE A 127 -14.26 10.42 22.79
C ILE A 127 -14.41 9.40 21.64
N PHE A 128 -14.35 8.11 21.96
CA PHE A 128 -14.51 7.05 20.96
C PHE A 128 -15.88 7.12 20.27
N TYR A 129 -16.97 7.34 21.01
CA TYR A 129 -18.29 7.50 20.41
C TYR A 129 -18.43 8.77 19.57
N LEU A 130 -17.85 9.89 20.00
CA LEU A 130 -17.87 11.15 19.25
C LEU A 130 -17.07 11.06 17.93
N GLY A 131 -16.07 10.19 17.86
CA GLY A 131 -15.27 9.94 16.65
C GLY A 131 -15.97 9.14 15.55
N LYS A 132 -17.18 8.60 15.81
CA LYS A 132 -17.94 7.73 14.89
C LYS A 132 -17.98 8.21 13.42
N PRO A 133 -18.18 9.51 13.11
CA PRO A 133 -18.24 9.99 11.73
C PRO A 133 -16.93 9.85 10.93
N PHE A 134 -15.79 9.69 11.61
CA PHE A 134 -14.46 9.64 10.99
C PHE A 134 -13.95 8.21 10.77
N TYR A 135 -14.67 7.20 11.24
CA TYR A 135 -14.22 5.81 11.20
C TYR A 135 -14.67 5.09 9.93
N ARG A 136 -13.79 4.25 9.39
CA ARG A 136 -14.09 3.29 8.33
C ARG A 136 -14.66 2.00 8.94
N TYR A 137 -15.77 1.53 8.38
CA TYR A 137 -16.49 0.35 8.87
C TYR A 137 -16.38 -0.81 7.89
N ARG A 138 -16.10 -2.00 8.42
CA ARG A 138 -16.23 -3.27 7.69
C ARG A 138 -17.58 -3.91 8.02
N VAL A 139 -18.30 -4.37 7.01
CA VAL A 139 -19.59 -5.05 7.18
C VAL A 139 -19.34 -6.39 7.89
N PRO A 140 -20.03 -6.69 9.01
CA PRO A 140 -19.88 -7.97 9.70
C PRO A 140 -20.29 -9.15 8.81
N GLN A 141 -19.40 -10.12 8.61
CA GLN A 141 -19.66 -11.33 7.80
C GLN A 141 -20.08 -12.56 8.63
N GLY A 142 -20.56 -12.34 9.86
CA GLY A 142 -20.97 -13.40 10.79
C GLY A 142 -19.82 -13.94 11.65
N SER A 143 -19.99 -15.16 12.17
CA SER A 143 -19.00 -15.76 13.09
C SER A 143 -17.74 -16.23 12.34
N PRO A 144 -16.53 -15.79 12.75
CA PRO A 144 -15.28 -16.26 12.16
C PRO A 144 -14.93 -17.70 12.54
N LEU A 145 -15.50 -18.24 13.63
CA LEU A 145 -15.21 -19.60 14.11
C LEU A 145 -16.00 -20.67 13.36
N THR A 146 -17.20 -20.33 12.89
CA THR A 146 -18.11 -21.28 12.24
C THR A 146 -17.53 -21.85 10.94
N PRO A 147 -16.94 -21.05 10.02
CA PRO A 147 -16.29 -21.55 8.81
C PRO A 147 -15.12 -22.51 9.12
N ILE A 148 -14.33 -22.22 10.15
CA ILE A 148 -13.20 -23.06 10.56
C ILE A 148 -13.69 -24.44 10.99
N LEU A 149 -14.70 -24.48 11.87
CA LEU A 149 -15.30 -25.73 12.34
C LEU A 149 -15.93 -26.52 11.18
N GLN A 150 -16.59 -25.83 10.25
CA GLN A 150 -17.14 -26.43 9.04
C GLN A 150 -16.08 -27.14 8.20
N VAL A 151 -14.92 -26.50 8.00
CA VAL A 151 -13.78 -27.10 7.26
C VAL A 151 -13.27 -28.36 7.96
N PHE A 152 -13.06 -28.31 9.27
CA PHE A 152 -12.60 -29.50 10.02
C PHE A 152 -13.62 -30.64 9.99
N VAL A 153 -14.91 -30.34 10.18
CA VAL A 153 -15.98 -31.36 10.16
C VAL A 153 -16.09 -31.98 8.76
N ALA A 154 -16.14 -31.16 7.70
CA ALA A 154 -16.24 -31.64 6.33
C ALA A 154 -15.00 -32.46 5.92
N ALA A 155 -13.79 -32.00 6.26
CA ALA A 155 -12.55 -32.76 6.04
C ALA A 155 -12.56 -34.12 6.76
N MET A 156 -13.02 -34.16 8.01
CA MET A 156 -13.11 -35.40 8.80
C MET A 156 -14.17 -36.38 8.30
N MET A 157 -15.29 -35.86 7.78
CA MET A 157 -16.31 -36.66 7.10
C MET A 157 -15.78 -37.27 5.79
N LYS A 158 -14.91 -36.54 5.08
CA LYS A 158 -14.32 -36.95 3.80
C LYS A 158 -12.93 -37.60 3.95
N ARG A 159 -12.48 -37.89 5.18
CA ARG A 159 -11.11 -38.41 5.46
C ARG A 159 -10.72 -39.68 4.71
N ASN A 160 -11.68 -40.56 4.42
CA ASN A 160 -11.44 -41.82 3.69
C ASN A 160 -11.56 -41.68 2.17
N GLN A 161 -11.85 -40.48 1.65
CA GLN A 161 -11.93 -40.25 0.21
C GLN A 161 -10.52 -40.17 -0.41
N PRO A 162 -10.35 -40.71 -1.63
CA PRO A 162 -9.12 -40.53 -2.39
C PRO A 162 -8.94 -39.05 -2.74
N TYR A 163 -7.68 -38.61 -2.80
CA TYR A 163 -7.36 -37.23 -3.16
C TYR A 163 -7.44 -37.08 -4.69
N PRO A 164 -8.14 -36.08 -5.23
CA PRO A 164 -8.34 -35.93 -6.68
C PRO A 164 -7.06 -35.56 -7.41
N SER A 165 -6.96 -35.97 -8.68
CA SER A 165 -5.81 -35.69 -9.56
C SER A 165 -5.86 -34.31 -10.23
N SER A 166 -7.08 -33.72 -10.38
CA SER A 166 -7.31 -32.38 -10.94
C SER A 166 -7.92 -31.44 -9.90
N GLN A 167 -7.58 -30.15 -9.96
CA GLN A 167 -8.17 -29.09 -9.15
C GLN A 167 -9.64 -28.81 -9.48
N ASP A 168 -10.15 -29.26 -10.63
CA ASP A 168 -11.56 -29.09 -11.05
C ASP A 168 -12.56 -29.84 -10.15
N SER A 169 -12.07 -30.74 -9.29
CA SER A 169 -12.89 -31.48 -8.32
C SER A 169 -13.13 -30.71 -7.01
N PHE A 170 -12.56 -29.51 -6.86
CA PHE A 170 -12.73 -28.66 -5.68
C PHE A 170 -13.86 -27.66 -5.86
N TYR A 171 -14.69 -27.52 -4.83
CA TYR A 171 -15.83 -26.62 -4.82
C TYR A 171 -15.40 -25.17 -4.56
N GLU A 172 -15.64 -24.29 -5.53
CA GLU A 172 -15.61 -22.83 -5.36
C GLU A 172 -16.71 -22.21 -6.25
N PRO A 173 -17.74 -21.59 -5.68
CA PRO A 173 -18.78 -20.91 -6.46
C PRO A 173 -18.25 -19.59 -7.06
N GLU A 174 -18.72 -19.24 -8.26
CA GLU A 174 -18.45 -17.93 -8.86
C GLU A 174 -18.94 -16.81 -7.93
N SER A 175 -18.01 -15.95 -7.48
CA SER A 175 -18.31 -14.85 -6.58
C SER A 175 -18.12 -13.51 -7.29
N PRO A 176 -19.14 -12.64 -7.31
CA PRO A 176 -19.05 -11.31 -7.93
C PRO A 176 -18.12 -10.31 -7.19
N GLN A 177 -17.47 -10.73 -6.09
CA GLN A 177 -16.70 -9.84 -5.20
C GLN A 177 -15.19 -10.14 -5.13
N GLY A 178 -14.64 -10.95 -6.04
CA GLY A 178 -13.24 -10.84 -6.48
C GLY A 178 -12.11 -11.10 -5.47
N LYS A 179 -12.34 -11.69 -4.29
CA LYS A 179 -11.26 -12.16 -3.39
C LYS A 179 -11.37 -13.67 -3.14
N THR A 180 -10.82 -14.47 -4.04
CA THR A 180 -10.60 -15.92 -3.82
C THR A 180 -9.15 -16.17 -3.41
N LEU A 181 -8.93 -17.05 -2.42
CA LEU A 181 -7.57 -17.48 -2.06
C LEU A 181 -7.19 -18.68 -2.94
N CYS A 182 -5.99 -18.67 -3.51
CA CYS A 182 -5.51 -19.77 -4.33
C CYS A 182 -5.22 -21.02 -3.49
N HIS A 183 -5.51 -22.19 -4.07
CA HIS A 183 -5.23 -23.48 -3.44
C HIS A 183 -3.74 -23.66 -3.17
N THR A 184 -3.38 -24.03 -1.95
CA THR A 184 -2.00 -24.34 -1.56
C THR A 184 -1.82 -25.84 -1.30
N ASN A 185 -0.64 -26.37 -1.62
CA ASN A 185 -0.32 -27.79 -1.41
C ASN A 185 -0.08 -28.18 0.05
N ASN A 186 -0.12 -27.22 0.98
CA ASN A 186 0.09 -27.45 2.41
C ASN A 186 -1.20 -27.95 3.08
N HIS A 187 -1.07 -28.79 4.10
CA HIS A 187 -2.20 -29.32 4.89
C HIS A 187 -3.30 -30.01 4.03
N LYS A 188 -2.91 -30.86 3.07
CA LYS A 188 -3.81 -31.56 2.11
C LYS A 188 -5.01 -32.30 2.73
N PHE A 189 -4.95 -32.64 4.02
CA PHE A 189 -6.10 -33.26 4.69
C PHE A 189 -7.30 -32.32 4.81
N LEU A 190 -7.08 -31.00 4.85
CA LEU A 190 -8.13 -29.98 4.90
C LEU A 190 -8.82 -29.80 3.55
N ASP A 191 -8.11 -30.02 2.44
CA ASP A 191 -8.68 -29.98 1.08
C ASP A 191 -9.80 -30.98 0.87
N LYS A 192 -9.83 -32.04 1.68
CA LYS A 192 -10.94 -33.00 1.66
C LYS A 192 -12.28 -32.34 1.96
N ALA A 193 -12.32 -31.18 2.62
CA ALA A 193 -13.53 -30.43 2.90
C ALA A 193 -14.18 -29.79 1.65
N CYS A 194 -13.42 -29.56 0.58
CA CYS A 194 -13.92 -28.96 -0.67
C CYS A 194 -14.07 -29.96 -1.83
N ILE A 195 -13.78 -31.26 -1.64
CA ILE A 195 -14.00 -32.29 -2.67
C ILE A 195 -15.50 -32.48 -2.92
N VAL A 196 -15.96 -32.29 -4.15
CA VAL A 196 -17.35 -32.53 -4.55
C VAL A 196 -17.62 -34.04 -4.65
N LYS A 197 -18.73 -34.52 -4.05
CA LYS A 197 -19.25 -35.88 -4.29
C LYS A 197 -20.49 -35.84 -5.17
N ASP A 198 -20.75 -36.94 -5.88
CA ASP A 198 -21.97 -37.15 -6.66
C ASP A 198 -23.22 -36.86 -5.80
N ASN A 199 -24.15 -36.08 -6.35
CA ASN A 199 -25.40 -35.63 -5.72
C ASN A 199 -25.28 -34.59 -4.57
N GLU A 200 -24.10 -34.00 -4.30
CA GLU A 200 -23.98 -32.91 -3.30
C GLU A 200 -24.36 -31.53 -3.85
N ILE A 201 -24.28 -31.33 -5.17
CA ILE A 201 -24.71 -30.12 -5.87
C ILE A 201 -26.05 -30.43 -6.54
N ILE A 202 -27.13 -29.85 -6.03
CA ILE A 202 -28.48 -29.94 -6.60
C ILE A 202 -28.81 -28.56 -7.18
N GLU A 203 -29.20 -28.50 -8.46
CA GLU A 203 -29.59 -27.24 -9.10
C GLU A 203 -30.63 -26.49 -8.25
N GLY A 204 -30.36 -25.20 -7.98
CA GLY A 204 -31.21 -24.33 -7.17
C GLY A 204 -31.07 -24.45 -5.65
N LYS A 205 -30.22 -25.35 -5.10
CA LYS A 205 -30.03 -25.50 -3.64
C LYS A 205 -28.56 -25.43 -3.22
N LYS A 206 -28.24 -24.48 -2.33
CA LYS A 206 -26.88 -24.35 -1.77
C LYS A 206 -26.51 -25.59 -0.91
N PRO A 207 -25.32 -26.19 -1.12
CA PRO A 207 -24.88 -27.33 -0.32
C PRO A 207 -24.68 -26.93 1.15
N SER A 208 -24.86 -27.89 2.07
CA SER A 208 -24.63 -27.63 3.49
C SER A 208 -23.15 -27.36 3.76
N PRO A 209 -22.78 -26.19 4.34
CA PRO A 209 -21.40 -25.85 4.62
C PRO A 209 -20.68 -26.83 5.57
N TRP A 210 -21.44 -27.61 6.35
CA TRP A 210 -20.89 -28.65 7.24
C TRP A 210 -20.48 -29.93 6.51
N LYS A 211 -20.88 -30.11 5.25
CA LYS A 211 -20.57 -31.27 4.40
C LYS A 211 -19.66 -30.92 3.22
N LEU A 212 -19.81 -29.72 2.67
CA LEU A 212 -19.01 -29.21 1.54
C LEU A 212 -18.69 -27.72 1.77
N THR A 213 -17.41 -27.38 1.76
CA THR A 213 -16.91 -26.01 1.96
C THR A 213 -16.18 -25.50 0.72
N THR A 214 -16.01 -24.18 0.60
CA THR A 214 -15.29 -23.57 -0.53
C THR A 214 -13.78 -23.63 -0.36
N VAL A 215 -13.03 -23.61 -1.47
CA VAL A 215 -11.55 -23.55 -1.45
C VAL A 215 -11.08 -22.35 -0.62
N THR A 216 -11.71 -21.19 -0.77
CA THR A 216 -11.38 -19.98 -0.01
C THR A 216 -11.45 -20.21 1.51
N LYS A 217 -12.52 -20.85 2.02
CA LYS A 217 -12.64 -21.17 3.46
C LYS A 217 -11.59 -22.18 3.94
N VAL A 218 -11.24 -23.13 3.09
CA VAL A 218 -10.17 -24.11 3.38
C VAL A 218 -8.83 -23.39 3.49
N GLU A 219 -8.50 -22.50 2.55
CA GLU A 219 -7.25 -21.73 2.58
C GLU A 219 -7.19 -20.74 3.76
N GLU A 220 -8.29 -20.06 4.09
CA GLU A 220 -8.37 -19.25 5.31
C GLU A 220 -8.08 -20.08 6.58
N THR A 221 -8.59 -21.31 6.63
CA THR A 221 -8.33 -22.24 7.74
C THR A 221 -6.88 -22.71 7.76
N LYS A 222 -6.28 -22.99 6.60
CA LYS A 222 -4.86 -23.35 6.48
C LYS A 222 -3.94 -22.24 6.99
N LEU A 223 -4.26 -20.97 6.72
CA LEU A 223 -3.49 -19.84 7.24
C LEU A 223 -3.46 -19.84 8.79
N LEU A 224 -4.60 -20.12 9.42
CA LEU A 224 -4.67 -20.25 10.88
C LEU A 224 -3.89 -21.44 11.42
N VAL A 225 -3.94 -22.60 10.75
CA VAL A 225 -3.14 -23.76 11.16
C VAL A 225 -1.64 -23.48 11.01
N ASN A 226 -1.25 -22.77 9.95
CA ASN A 226 0.15 -22.46 9.65
C ASN A 226 0.81 -21.55 10.71
N ILE A 227 0.05 -20.67 11.39
CA ILE A 227 0.57 -19.82 12.46
C ILE A 227 0.71 -20.52 13.82
N VAL A 228 0.05 -21.66 14.05
CA VAL A 228 0.05 -22.38 15.35
C VAL A 228 1.45 -22.76 15.82
N PRO A 229 2.36 -23.30 14.98
CA PRO A 229 3.72 -23.64 15.44
C PRO A 229 4.50 -22.42 15.93
N ILE A 230 4.39 -21.28 15.24
CA ILE A 230 5.02 -20.02 15.65
C ILE A 230 4.39 -19.51 16.96
N TRP A 231 3.07 -19.61 17.10
CA TRP A 231 2.36 -19.28 18.34
C TRP A 231 2.83 -20.13 19.52
N LEU A 232 2.91 -21.45 19.37
CA LEU A 232 3.39 -22.36 20.41
C LEU A 232 4.83 -22.04 20.84
N ALA A 233 5.73 -21.81 19.88
CA ALA A 233 7.10 -21.39 20.18
C ALA A 233 7.17 -20.01 20.86
N SER A 234 6.18 -19.15 20.62
CA SER A 234 6.10 -17.83 21.25
C SER A 234 5.58 -17.87 22.68
N LEU A 235 4.83 -18.90 23.10
CA LEU A 235 4.30 -19.02 24.47
C LEU A 235 5.37 -18.95 25.56
N LEU A 236 6.57 -19.50 25.28
CA LEU A 236 7.69 -19.46 26.22
C LEU A 236 8.29 -18.06 26.38
N TYR A 237 8.12 -17.18 25.38
CA TYR A 237 8.46 -15.77 25.55
C TYR A 237 7.57 -15.11 26.62
N GLY A 238 6.28 -15.43 26.64
CA GLY A 238 5.35 -14.95 27.68
C GLY A 238 5.71 -15.44 29.09
N LEU A 239 6.28 -16.64 29.21
CA LEU A 239 6.77 -17.18 30.47
C LEU A 239 7.94 -16.36 31.04
N PHE A 240 8.85 -15.91 30.18
CA PHE A 240 9.88 -14.94 30.54
C PHE A 240 9.27 -13.58 30.90
N ASN A 241 8.35 -13.08 30.08
CA ASN A 241 7.73 -11.77 30.30
C ASN A 241 7.04 -11.66 31.68
N ALA A 242 6.43 -12.76 32.15
CA ALA A 242 5.82 -12.86 33.47
C ALA A 242 6.78 -12.53 34.63
N GLN A 243 8.10 -12.72 34.47
CA GLN A 243 9.09 -12.44 35.52
C GLN A 243 9.18 -10.94 35.84
N GLY A 244 9.00 -10.09 34.82
CA GLY A 244 9.09 -8.63 34.95
C GLY A 244 8.01 -8.03 35.85
N ALA A 245 6.79 -8.56 35.76
CA ALA A 245 5.65 -8.13 36.58
C ALA A 245 5.58 -8.82 37.95
N THR A 246 6.33 -9.91 38.16
CA THR A 246 6.25 -10.74 39.37
C THR A 246 7.56 -10.70 40.17
N PHE A 247 8.49 -11.61 39.93
CA PHE A 247 9.70 -11.75 40.75
C PHE A 247 10.59 -10.52 40.69
N PHE A 248 10.66 -9.78 39.58
CA PHE A 248 11.47 -8.56 39.53
C PHE A 248 10.89 -7.46 40.45
N VAL A 249 9.56 -7.32 40.49
CA VAL A 249 8.87 -6.44 41.45
C VAL A 249 9.05 -6.94 42.88
N LYS A 250 9.03 -8.26 43.09
CA LYS A 250 9.29 -8.82 44.42
C LYS A 250 10.74 -8.60 44.86
N GLN A 251 11.72 -8.70 43.96
CA GLN A 251 13.11 -8.34 44.22
C GLN A 251 13.22 -6.88 44.63
N SER A 252 12.58 -5.96 43.89
CA SER A 252 12.62 -4.52 44.20
C SER A 252 12.08 -4.21 45.60
N SER A 253 11.07 -4.95 46.07
CA SER A 253 10.53 -4.78 47.44
C SER A 253 11.52 -5.12 48.57
N THR A 254 12.58 -5.89 48.27
CA THR A 254 13.62 -6.31 49.23
C THR A 254 14.92 -5.48 49.13
N MET A 255 14.98 -4.50 48.23
CA MET A 255 16.16 -3.69 47.92
C MET A 255 15.98 -2.25 48.42
N ASP A 256 17.07 -1.48 48.47
CA ASP A 256 17.00 -0.07 48.82
C ASP A 256 16.35 0.76 47.69
N ARG A 257 15.22 1.39 48.02
CA ARG A 257 14.36 2.16 47.10
C ARG A 257 14.41 3.66 47.37
N LYS A 258 15.32 4.13 48.23
CA LYS A 258 15.44 5.56 48.54
C LYS A 258 16.11 6.33 47.40
N MET A 259 15.49 7.43 47.01
CA MET A 259 16.02 8.42 46.08
C MET A 259 15.87 9.80 46.72
N GLY A 260 16.89 10.23 47.47
CA GLY A 260 16.78 11.41 48.34
C GLY A 260 15.74 11.19 49.45
N SER A 261 14.76 12.09 49.56
CA SER A 261 13.65 11.99 50.52
C SER A 261 12.49 11.08 50.04
N PHE A 262 12.48 10.70 48.76
CA PHE A 262 11.41 9.91 48.16
C PHE A 262 11.72 8.41 48.21
N THR A 263 10.70 7.60 48.50
CA THR A 263 10.81 6.14 48.44
C THR A 263 10.02 5.63 47.22
N ILE A 264 10.74 5.09 46.25
CA ILE A 264 10.16 4.63 44.98
C ILE A 264 9.25 3.41 45.24
N PRO A 265 7.96 3.41 44.85
CA PRO A 265 7.11 2.22 44.96
C PRO A 265 7.74 1.01 44.23
N PRO A 266 7.64 -0.22 44.76
CA PRO A 266 8.35 -1.38 44.19
C PRO A 266 7.99 -1.64 42.72
N ALA A 267 6.75 -1.42 42.33
CA ALA A 267 6.28 -1.60 40.95
C ALA A 267 6.76 -0.50 39.99
N SER A 268 7.06 0.70 40.49
CA SER A 268 7.52 1.84 39.67
C SER A 268 8.88 1.59 39.00
N ILE A 269 9.63 0.57 39.41
CA ILE A 269 10.87 0.18 38.71
C ILE A 269 10.61 -0.25 37.24
N GLN A 270 9.37 -0.65 36.92
CA GLN A 270 8.94 -0.97 35.55
C GLN A 270 8.99 0.24 34.60
N VAL A 271 9.16 1.48 35.09
CA VAL A 271 9.43 2.64 34.22
C VAL A 271 10.68 2.42 33.35
N LEU A 272 11.69 1.71 33.87
CA LEU A 272 12.92 1.41 33.13
C LEU A 272 12.66 0.53 31.90
N PHE A 273 11.66 -0.36 32.00
CA PHE A 273 11.18 -1.13 30.87
C PHE A 273 10.55 -0.22 29.80
N ALA A 274 9.69 0.71 30.20
CA ALA A 274 9.07 1.66 29.27
C ALA A 274 10.11 2.53 28.55
N PHE A 275 11.15 2.98 29.25
CA PHE A 275 12.26 3.72 28.63
C PHE A 275 13.05 2.88 27.63
N GLY A 276 13.36 1.62 27.96
CA GLY A 276 14.03 0.71 27.02
C GLY A 276 13.21 0.48 25.75
N MET A 277 11.90 0.31 25.90
CA MET A 277 10.99 0.11 24.77
C MET A 277 10.86 1.38 23.91
N LEU A 278 10.64 2.56 24.52
CA LEU A 278 10.56 3.84 23.80
C LEU A 278 11.86 4.15 23.06
N PHE A 279 13.00 3.99 23.73
CA PHE A 279 14.32 4.15 23.12
C PHE A 279 14.47 3.24 21.90
N CYS A 280 14.11 1.96 22.03
CA CYS A 280 14.19 1.02 20.93
C CYS A 280 13.24 1.36 19.78
N VAL A 281 11.99 1.73 20.05
CA VAL A 281 11.01 2.08 19.02
C VAL A 281 11.45 3.31 18.23
N ILE A 282 11.93 4.35 18.92
CA ILE A 282 12.45 5.57 18.27
C ILE A 282 13.68 5.23 17.41
N CYS A 283 14.65 4.50 17.96
CA CYS A 283 15.83 4.06 17.22
C CYS A 283 15.44 3.15 16.04
N TYR A 284 14.46 2.28 16.23
CA TYR A 284 14.00 1.35 15.20
C TYR A 284 13.37 2.10 14.03
N ASP A 285 12.44 3.03 14.28
CA ASP A 285 11.75 3.76 13.22
C ASP A 285 12.61 4.85 12.56
N LYS A 286 13.43 5.57 13.34
CA LYS A 286 14.21 6.71 12.82
C LYS A 286 15.60 6.34 12.30
N ILE A 287 16.18 5.23 12.75
CA ILE A 287 17.58 4.88 12.44
C ILE A 287 17.67 3.51 11.77
N ILE A 288 17.25 2.45 12.45
CA ILE A 288 17.44 1.08 11.97
C ILE A 288 16.64 0.82 10.70
N THR A 289 15.37 1.21 10.68
CA THR A 289 14.47 0.98 9.53
C THR A 289 14.94 1.72 8.27
N PRO A 290 15.26 3.03 8.29
CA PRO A 290 15.81 3.71 7.11
C PRO A 290 17.12 3.10 6.59
N ILE A 291 18.05 2.72 7.49
CA ILE A 291 19.32 2.12 7.10
C ILE A 291 19.10 0.74 6.47
N LEU A 292 18.26 -0.10 7.07
CA LEU A 292 18.01 -1.45 6.59
C LEU A 292 17.15 -1.47 5.33
N ARG A 293 16.24 -0.51 5.15
CA ARG A 293 15.53 -0.30 3.87
C ARG A 293 16.52 0.04 2.75
N ARG A 294 17.46 0.95 3.00
CA ARG A 294 18.54 1.30 2.05
C ARG A 294 19.45 0.12 1.73
N LYS A 295 19.80 -0.71 2.72
CA LYS A 295 20.73 -1.83 2.53
C LYS A 295 20.10 -3.09 1.96
N MET A 296 18.82 -3.35 2.23
CA MET A 296 18.18 -4.62 1.90
C MET A 296 17.11 -4.51 0.81
N GLY A 297 16.90 -3.32 0.25
CA GLY A 297 16.05 -3.09 -0.93
C GLY A 297 14.56 -3.38 -0.74
N ASN A 298 14.10 -3.64 0.49
CA ASN A 298 12.71 -4.00 0.79
C ASN A 298 11.99 -2.92 1.61
N GLU A 299 10.67 -2.79 1.46
CA GLU A 299 9.85 -1.78 2.15
C GLU A 299 9.88 -1.91 3.70
N ARG A 300 10.24 -3.08 4.23
CA ARG A 300 10.18 -3.40 5.67
C ARG A 300 11.52 -3.31 6.41
N GLY A 301 12.66 -3.28 5.72
CA GLY A 301 13.92 -3.64 6.35
C GLY A 301 13.86 -5.11 6.81
N ILE A 302 13.74 -5.36 8.13
CA ILE A 302 13.85 -6.71 8.70
C ILE A 302 12.55 -7.52 8.50
N PRO A 303 12.60 -8.75 7.96
CA PRO A 303 11.46 -9.67 7.94
C PRO A 303 10.85 -9.89 9.34
N ILE A 304 9.52 -9.94 9.45
CA ILE A 304 8.82 -9.94 10.75
C ILE A 304 9.31 -11.07 11.69
N LEU A 305 9.46 -12.30 11.20
CA LEU A 305 9.96 -13.39 12.04
C LEU A 305 11.43 -13.23 12.45
N GLN A 306 12.24 -12.56 11.64
CA GLN A 306 13.61 -12.22 12.04
C GLN A 306 13.59 -11.16 13.16
N ARG A 307 12.73 -10.13 13.03
CA ARG A 307 12.50 -9.12 14.07
C ARG A 307 12.10 -9.79 15.40
N VAL A 308 11.16 -10.73 15.36
CA VAL A 308 10.73 -11.49 16.55
C VAL A 308 11.88 -12.32 17.13
N GLY A 309 12.68 -12.97 16.27
CA GLY A 309 13.84 -13.75 16.67
C GLY A 309 14.89 -12.94 17.44
N VAL A 310 15.13 -11.68 17.07
CA VAL A 310 16.05 -10.78 17.79
C VAL A 310 15.62 -10.62 19.24
N GLY A 311 14.35 -10.29 19.49
CA GLY A 311 13.85 -10.15 20.86
C GLY A 311 13.85 -11.47 21.64
N MET A 312 13.58 -12.61 20.97
CA MET A 312 13.67 -13.93 21.61
C MET A 312 15.11 -14.25 22.04
N PHE A 313 16.10 -13.89 21.23
CA PHE A 313 17.51 -14.01 21.62
C PHE A 313 17.84 -13.11 22.82
N LEU A 314 17.37 -11.86 22.81
CA LEU A 314 17.56 -10.93 23.93
C LEU A 314 16.94 -11.46 25.24
N SER A 315 15.83 -12.21 25.18
CA SER A 315 15.24 -12.86 26.36
C SER A 315 16.20 -13.80 27.11
N ILE A 316 17.12 -14.44 26.38
CA ILE A 316 18.16 -15.30 26.97
C ILE A 316 19.15 -14.42 27.76
N LEU A 317 19.61 -13.32 27.16
CA LEU A 317 20.52 -12.38 27.81
C LEU A 317 19.91 -11.77 29.07
N ILE A 318 18.61 -11.44 29.03
CA ILE A 318 17.90 -10.87 30.19
C ILE A 318 17.88 -11.87 31.35
N MET A 319 17.61 -13.16 31.09
CA MET A 319 17.62 -14.18 32.13
C MET A 319 19.02 -14.44 32.70
N ILE A 320 20.06 -14.36 31.87
CA ILE A 320 21.46 -14.42 32.33
C ILE A 320 21.76 -13.24 33.26
N VAL A 321 21.44 -12.02 32.85
CA VAL A 321 21.63 -10.81 33.66
C VAL A 321 20.85 -10.91 34.97
N ALA A 322 19.59 -11.32 34.93
CA ALA A 322 18.76 -11.50 36.12
C ALA A 322 19.35 -12.55 37.08
N ALA A 323 19.89 -13.65 36.57
CA ALA A 323 20.56 -14.67 37.38
C ALA A 323 21.81 -14.11 38.08
N LEU A 324 22.59 -13.28 37.40
CA LEU A 324 23.78 -12.63 37.96
C LEU A 324 23.43 -11.58 39.02
N VAL A 325 22.44 -10.72 38.74
CA VAL A 325 21.95 -9.72 39.69
C VAL A 325 21.37 -10.40 40.93
N GLU A 326 20.58 -11.46 40.75
CA GLU A 326 20.02 -12.21 41.87
C GLU A 326 21.09 -12.93 42.69
N LYS A 327 22.11 -13.50 42.04
CA LYS A 327 23.27 -14.08 42.75
C LYS A 327 23.94 -13.04 43.65
N GLN A 328 24.13 -11.82 43.15
CA GLN A 328 24.70 -10.72 43.94
C GLN A 328 23.77 -10.29 45.09
N ARG A 329 22.46 -10.25 44.85
CA ARG A 329 21.46 -9.97 45.90
C ARG A 329 21.49 -11.01 47.01
N LEU A 330 21.58 -12.30 46.66
CA LEU A 330 21.67 -13.40 47.63
C LEU A 330 22.94 -13.34 48.48
N ILE A 331 24.10 -13.02 47.88
CA ILE A 331 25.36 -12.82 48.63
C ILE A 331 25.21 -11.69 49.66
N THR A 332 24.55 -10.60 49.28
CA THR A 332 24.30 -9.46 50.18
C THR A 332 23.32 -9.83 51.29
N ALA A 333 22.25 -10.57 50.96
CA ALA A 333 21.27 -11.05 51.93
C ALA A 333 21.87 -11.98 52.99
N GLU A 334 22.80 -12.85 52.59
CA GLU A 334 23.52 -13.74 53.51
C GLU A 334 24.40 -12.96 54.50
N LYS A 335 25.02 -11.86 54.04
CA LYS A 335 25.86 -10.99 54.87
C LYS A 335 25.06 -10.13 55.83
N GLU A 336 24.00 -9.47 55.35
CA GLU A 336 23.26 -8.47 56.14
C GLU A 336 22.17 -9.06 57.02
N LYS A 337 21.59 -10.22 56.65
CA LYS A 337 20.45 -10.86 57.34
C LYS A 337 19.27 -9.91 57.60
N SER A 338 19.13 -8.86 56.80
CA SER A 338 18.06 -7.86 56.87
C SER A 338 16.91 -8.19 55.92
N LYS A 339 15.70 -7.72 56.25
CA LYS A 339 14.51 -7.83 55.38
C LYS A 339 14.59 -6.90 54.16
N VAL A 340 15.21 -5.73 54.32
CA VAL A 340 15.53 -4.78 53.24
C VAL A 340 17.04 -4.62 53.19
N LEU A 341 17.60 -4.90 52.02
CA LEU A 341 19.04 -4.92 51.78
C LEU A 341 19.56 -3.52 51.45
N SER A 342 20.84 -3.25 51.73
CA SER A 342 21.51 -2.00 51.32
C SER A 342 21.72 -1.90 49.79
N MET A 343 21.54 -3.00 49.07
CA MET A 343 21.67 -3.06 47.62
C MET A 343 20.60 -2.19 46.94
N SER A 344 21.04 -1.20 46.17
CA SER A 344 20.14 -0.29 45.44
C SER A 344 19.24 -1.01 44.44
N VAL A 345 17.98 -0.60 44.37
CA VAL A 345 16.98 -1.13 43.41
C VAL A 345 17.42 -0.95 41.94
N PHE A 346 18.28 0.03 41.63
CA PHE A 346 18.79 0.28 40.27
C PHE A 346 19.69 -0.84 39.73
N TRP A 347 20.10 -1.80 40.54
CA TRP A 347 20.72 -3.04 40.03
C TRP A 347 19.79 -3.86 39.14
N LEU A 348 18.47 -3.66 39.24
CA LEU A 348 17.48 -4.25 38.33
C LEU A 348 17.36 -3.50 37.00
N ALA A 349 18.04 -2.35 36.83
CA ALA A 349 17.92 -1.53 35.63
C ALA A 349 18.34 -2.25 34.33
N PRO A 350 19.47 -2.99 34.27
CA PRO A 350 19.89 -3.63 33.03
C PRO A 350 18.87 -4.65 32.50
N GLN A 351 18.33 -5.51 33.38
CA GLN A 351 17.33 -6.51 32.99
C GLN A 351 16.01 -5.87 32.53
N TYR A 352 15.53 -4.80 33.18
CA TYR A 352 14.31 -4.11 32.74
C TYR A 352 14.51 -3.34 31.44
N PHE A 353 15.63 -2.64 31.27
CA PHE A 353 15.91 -1.86 30.06
C PHE A 353 16.07 -2.75 28.84
N ILE A 354 16.84 -3.84 28.96
CA ILE A 354 17.00 -4.84 27.89
C ILE A 354 15.66 -5.53 27.61
N MET A 355 14.83 -5.78 28.64
CA MET A 355 13.47 -6.32 28.46
C MET A 355 12.58 -5.38 27.64
N GLY A 356 12.65 -4.07 27.84
CA GLY A 356 11.94 -3.10 27.00
C GLY A 356 12.38 -3.16 25.53
N ILE A 357 13.69 -3.27 25.28
CA ILE A 357 14.25 -3.45 23.93
C ILE A 357 13.76 -4.77 23.32
N ALA A 358 13.81 -5.87 24.07
CA ALA A 358 13.38 -7.18 23.61
C ALA A 358 11.90 -7.18 23.20
N ASP A 359 11.02 -6.56 23.99
CA ASP A 359 9.60 -6.47 23.70
C ASP A 359 9.30 -5.60 22.47
N ALA A 360 10.08 -4.55 22.22
CA ALA A 360 9.99 -3.75 20.98
C ALA A 360 10.27 -4.56 19.70
N PHE A 361 11.07 -5.63 19.82
CA PHE A 361 11.35 -6.57 18.74
C PHE A 361 10.34 -7.73 18.70
N SER A 362 10.17 -8.45 19.81
CA SER A 362 9.33 -9.65 19.87
C SER A 362 7.85 -9.37 19.99
N LEU A 363 7.38 -8.62 20.99
CA LEU A 363 5.94 -8.43 21.18
C LEU A 363 5.33 -7.61 20.03
N VAL A 364 6.01 -6.53 19.61
CA VAL A 364 5.54 -5.74 18.46
C VAL A 364 5.60 -6.55 17.16
N GLY A 365 6.66 -7.32 16.96
CA GLY A 365 6.77 -8.22 15.82
C GLY A 365 5.70 -9.32 15.80
N LEU A 366 5.35 -9.88 16.96
CA LEU A 366 4.27 -10.87 17.09
C LEU A 366 2.91 -10.24 16.82
N GLN A 367 2.67 -9.01 17.31
CA GLN A 367 1.45 -8.26 17.03
C GLN A 367 1.27 -8.04 15.51
N GLU A 368 2.33 -7.56 14.82
CA GLU A 368 2.34 -7.38 13.37
C GLU A 368 2.16 -8.72 12.62
N PHE A 369 2.86 -9.76 13.06
CA PHE A 369 2.79 -11.11 12.48
C PHE A 369 1.37 -11.66 12.55
N PHE A 370 0.80 -11.77 13.76
CA PHE A 370 -0.52 -12.38 13.90
C PHE A 370 -1.63 -11.55 13.26
N TYR A 371 -1.51 -10.22 13.23
CA TYR A 371 -2.45 -9.40 12.48
C TYR A 371 -2.36 -9.61 10.96
N GLY A 372 -1.15 -9.63 10.42
CA GLY A 372 -0.92 -9.69 8.97
C GLY A 372 -1.10 -11.08 8.35
N GLN A 373 -0.93 -12.15 9.14
CA GLN A 373 -0.95 -13.53 8.63
C GLN A 373 -2.32 -14.22 8.71
N VAL A 374 -3.25 -13.70 9.50
CA VAL A 374 -4.63 -14.23 9.55
C VAL A 374 -5.47 -13.73 8.36
N PRO A 375 -6.61 -14.38 8.05
CA PRO A 375 -7.57 -13.88 7.08
C PRO A 375 -8.09 -12.46 7.42
N ASP A 376 -8.48 -11.69 6.40
CA ASP A 376 -8.92 -10.29 6.59
C ASP A 376 -10.17 -10.18 7.49
N SER A 377 -11.04 -11.18 7.45
CA SER A 377 -12.25 -11.30 8.28
C SER A 377 -11.96 -11.70 9.74
N MET A 378 -10.71 -12.08 10.06
CA MET A 378 -10.32 -12.69 11.34
C MET A 378 -9.18 -11.93 12.04
N ARG A 379 -8.92 -10.67 11.67
CA ARG A 379 -7.82 -9.84 12.21
C ARG A 379 -7.83 -9.74 13.74
N SER A 380 -9.00 -9.64 14.38
CA SER A 380 -9.13 -9.63 15.85
C SER A 380 -8.73 -10.96 16.51
N ILE A 381 -8.91 -12.11 15.82
CA ILE A 381 -8.42 -13.42 16.31
C ILE A 381 -6.89 -13.44 16.31
N GLY A 382 -6.26 -12.87 15.28
CA GLY A 382 -4.79 -12.71 15.23
C GLY A 382 -4.27 -11.95 16.44
N ILE A 383 -4.84 -10.78 16.74
CA ILE A 383 -4.45 -10.01 17.93
C ILE A 383 -4.75 -10.78 19.24
N ALA A 384 -5.86 -11.51 19.31
CA ALA A 384 -6.16 -12.36 20.47
C ALA A 384 -5.10 -13.46 20.67
N LEU A 385 -4.61 -14.08 19.59
CA LEU A 385 -3.51 -15.05 19.64
C LEU A 385 -2.22 -14.40 20.14
N TYR A 386 -1.88 -13.19 19.70
CA TYR A 386 -0.79 -12.40 20.26
C TYR A 386 -0.96 -12.19 21.78
N LEU A 387 -2.08 -11.64 22.22
CA LEU A 387 -2.34 -11.38 23.66
C LEU A 387 -2.32 -12.67 24.49
N SER A 388 -2.75 -13.79 23.91
CA SER A 388 -2.72 -15.09 24.56
C SER A 388 -1.30 -15.58 24.86
N VAL A 389 -0.28 -15.12 24.12
CA VAL A 389 1.13 -15.44 24.43
C VAL A 389 1.49 -14.98 25.84
N ILE A 390 1.05 -13.79 26.22
CA ILE A 390 1.29 -13.22 27.56
C ILE A 390 0.46 -13.97 28.61
N GLY A 391 -0.83 -14.20 28.32
CA GLY A 391 -1.75 -14.88 29.24
C GLY A 391 -1.37 -16.33 29.52
N VAL A 392 -1.24 -17.15 28.47
CA VAL A 392 -0.83 -18.55 28.56
C VAL A 392 0.60 -18.67 29.09
N GLY A 393 1.51 -17.76 28.70
CA GLY A 393 2.85 -17.69 29.25
C GLY A 393 2.88 -17.50 30.77
N SER A 394 1.97 -16.68 31.31
CA SER A 394 1.82 -16.51 32.76
C SER A 394 1.36 -17.80 33.45
N PHE A 395 0.40 -18.53 32.86
CA PHE A 395 0.00 -19.86 33.37
C PHE A 395 1.15 -20.87 33.30
N LEU A 396 1.89 -20.90 32.19
CA LEU A 396 3.08 -21.75 32.05
C LEU A 396 4.16 -21.40 33.08
N SER A 397 4.32 -20.12 33.41
CA SER A 397 5.22 -19.67 34.47
C SER A 397 4.81 -20.23 35.83
N SER A 398 3.53 -20.10 36.21
CA SER A 398 3.01 -20.69 37.45
C SER A 398 3.13 -22.22 37.49
N PHE A 399 2.87 -22.89 36.36
CA PHE A 399 3.06 -24.33 36.23
C PHE A 399 4.52 -24.74 36.41
N LEU A 400 5.45 -24.03 35.75
CA LEU A 400 6.88 -24.30 35.85
C LEU A 400 7.39 -24.09 37.29
N ILE A 401 6.94 -23.01 37.96
CA ILE A 401 7.25 -22.76 39.38
C ILE A 401 6.80 -23.94 40.24
N THR A 402 5.60 -24.49 39.99
CA THR A 402 5.06 -25.64 40.72
C THR A 402 5.92 -26.89 40.51
N VAL A 403 6.27 -27.20 39.26
CA VAL A 403 7.13 -28.34 38.91
C VAL A 403 8.52 -28.21 39.54
N VAL A 404 9.15 -27.05 39.41
CA VAL A 404 10.48 -26.78 39.99
C VAL A 404 10.44 -26.96 41.49
N ASN A 405 9.42 -26.43 42.18
CA ASN A 405 9.27 -26.61 43.62
C ASN A 405 9.11 -28.08 44.02
N GLN A 406 8.28 -28.85 43.31
CA GLN A 406 8.10 -30.28 43.57
C GLN A 406 9.38 -31.10 43.36
N VAL A 407 10.15 -30.81 42.30
CA VAL A 407 11.41 -31.53 42.01
C VAL A 407 12.49 -31.16 43.02
N THR A 408 12.61 -29.87 43.35
CA THR A 408 13.70 -29.37 44.22
C THR A 408 13.46 -29.68 45.69
N GLU A 409 12.20 -29.81 46.10
CA GLU A 409 11.83 -30.34 47.42
C GLU A 409 12.38 -31.75 47.65
N LYS A 410 12.33 -32.63 46.64
CA LYS A 410 12.91 -33.99 46.74
C LYS A 410 14.43 -33.98 46.94
N THR A 411 15.11 -32.90 46.53
CA THR A 411 16.55 -32.70 46.73
C THR A 411 16.88 -31.99 48.06
N GLY A 412 15.88 -31.77 48.92
CA GLY A 412 16.04 -31.28 50.29
C GLY A 412 15.69 -29.80 50.51
N LYS A 413 15.61 -28.96 49.45
CA LYS A 413 15.22 -27.55 49.58
C LYS A 413 14.51 -27.03 48.32
N ARG A 414 13.28 -26.53 48.50
CA ARG A 414 12.52 -25.83 47.45
C ARG A 414 13.30 -24.62 46.93
N TRP A 415 13.34 -24.43 45.62
CA TRP A 415 13.97 -23.24 45.02
C TRP A 415 13.16 -21.97 45.28
N ILE A 416 11.83 -22.03 45.27
CA ILE A 416 10.98 -20.85 45.49
C ILE A 416 10.24 -21.02 46.81
N GLY A 417 10.77 -20.36 47.84
CA GLY A 417 10.26 -20.38 49.22
C GLY A 417 9.38 -19.18 49.56
N LYS A 418 8.97 -19.06 50.82
CA LYS A 418 8.16 -17.94 51.32
C LYS A 418 8.91 -16.60 51.29
N ASP A 419 10.21 -16.64 51.58
CA ASP A 419 11.07 -15.47 51.57
C ASP A 419 12.01 -15.47 50.36
N LEU A 420 12.15 -14.31 49.72
CA LEU A 420 13.03 -14.18 48.55
C LEU A 420 14.49 -14.49 48.89
N SER A 421 14.96 -14.07 50.06
CA SER A 421 16.34 -14.28 50.51
C SER A 421 16.67 -15.74 50.85
N SER A 422 15.65 -16.58 51.07
CA SER A 422 15.85 -18.03 51.26
C SER A 422 15.66 -18.85 49.97
N SER A 423 15.15 -18.19 48.92
CA SER A 423 14.89 -18.76 47.60
C SER A 423 16.14 -18.76 46.72
N ARG A 424 16.16 -19.64 45.72
CA ARG A 424 17.20 -19.79 44.69
C ARG A 424 16.68 -19.34 43.34
N LEU A 425 16.23 -18.08 43.28
CA LEU A 425 15.78 -17.45 42.04
C LEU A 425 16.91 -17.34 41.02
N ASP A 426 18.17 -17.25 41.46
CA ASP A 426 19.35 -17.32 40.60
C ASP A 426 19.36 -18.61 39.75
N LYS A 427 19.10 -19.76 40.38
CA LYS A 427 19.00 -21.06 39.69
C LYS A 427 17.77 -21.13 38.78
N PHE A 428 16.65 -20.55 39.22
CA PHE A 428 15.44 -20.49 38.40
C PHE A 428 15.67 -19.66 37.13
N TYR A 429 16.33 -18.50 37.22
CA TYR A 429 16.68 -17.68 36.05
C TYR A 429 17.67 -18.38 35.11
N TRP A 430 18.65 -19.13 35.62
CA TRP A 430 19.50 -19.98 34.77
C TRP A 430 18.70 -21.06 34.04
N LEU A 431 17.72 -21.69 34.71
CA LEU A 431 16.81 -22.64 34.07
C LEU A 431 15.99 -21.96 32.95
N LEU A 432 15.47 -20.75 33.20
CA LEU A 432 14.75 -19.98 32.19
C LEU A 432 15.64 -19.62 31.00
N ALA A 433 16.91 -19.24 31.23
CA ALA A 433 17.87 -18.99 30.16
C ALA A 433 18.09 -20.23 29.28
N ALA A 434 18.21 -21.41 29.89
CA ALA A 434 18.36 -22.68 29.15
C ALA A 434 17.09 -23.04 28.36
N ILE A 435 15.90 -22.90 28.96
CA ILE A 435 14.62 -23.15 28.30
C ILE A 435 14.44 -22.20 27.11
N ASN A 436 14.72 -20.91 27.29
CA ASN A 436 14.64 -19.91 26.21
C ASN A 436 15.69 -20.16 25.11
N GLY A 437 16.90 -20.60 25.47
CA GLY A 437 17.93 -20.98 24.50
C GLY A 437 17.50 -22.15 23.61
N LEU A 438 16.95 -23.20 24.21
CA LEU A 438 16.40 -24.33 23.46
C LEU A 438 15.22 -23.91 22.59
N ASN A 439 14.30 -23.12 23.16
CA ASN A 439 13.14 -22.60 22.43
C ASN A 439 13.54 -21.72 21.24
N PHE A 440 14.55 -20.88 21.39
CA PHE A 440 15.06 -20.04 20.31
C PHE A 440 15.57 -20.89 19.14
N GLY A 441 16.28 -22.00 19.42
CA GLY A 441 16.68 -22.96 18.39
C GLY A 441 15.48 -23.55 17.63
N ILE A 442 14.45 -23.99 18.36
CA ILE A 442 13.20 -24.50 17.78
C ILE A 442 12.51 -23.42 16.95
N TYR A 443 12.39 -22.20 17.48
CA TYR A 443 11.80 -21.05 16.81
C TYR A 443 12.49 -20.76 15.48
N VAL A 444 13.84 -20.73 15.45
CA VAL A 444 14.60 -20.47 14.22
C VAL A 444 14.33 -21.56 13.17
N LEU A 445 14.23 -22.83 13.58
CA LEU A 445 13.89 -23.93 12.67
C LEU A 445 12.47 -23.78 12.10
N LEU A 446 11.50 -23.40 12.93
CA LEU A 446 10.13 -23.15 12.51
C LEU A 446 10.03 -21.93 11.59
N ALA A 447 10.70 -20.82 11.95
CA ALA A 447 10.70 -19.58 11.19
C ALA A 447 11.32 -19.76 9.79
N LYS A 448 12.39 -20.56 9.67
CA LYS A 448 12.99 -20.90 8.37
C LYS A 448 12.06 -21.71 7.46
N ARG A 449 11.14 -22.49 8.04
CA ARG A 449 10.17 -23.33 7.31
C ARG A 449 8.81 -22.65 7.12
N TYR A 450 8.61 -21.47 7.71
CA TYR A 450 7.36 -20.76 7.67
C TYR A 450 7.17 -20.09 6.31
N SER A 451 6.07 -20.39 5.63
CA SER A 451 5.64 -19.66 4.44
C SER A 451 4.69 -18.54 4.85
N TYR A 452 5.00 -17.31 4.45
CA TYR A 452 4.12 -16.17 4.69
C TYR A 452 2.83 -16.30 3.87
N LYS A 453 1.76 -15.70 4.38
CA LYS A 453 0.50 -15.52 3.67
C LYS A 453 0.79 -14.81 2.34
N ASN A 454 0.73 -15.57 1.26
CA ASN A 454 0.77 -15.04 -0.09
C ASN A 454 -0.68 -14.74 -0.49
N VAL A 455 -1.01 -13.45 -0.59
CA VAL A 455 -2.23 -13.05 -1.29
C VAL A 455 -1.86 -12.96 -2.75
N LEU A 456 -2.22 -13.98 -3.51
CA LEU A 456 -2.23 -13.86 -4.96
C LEU A 456 -3.31 -12.83 -5.32
N LYS A 457 -2.90 -11.63 -5.69
CA LYS A 457 -3.58 -10.98 -6.81
C LYS A 457 -3.09 -11.77 -8.02
N ASN A 458 -3.88 -12.76 -8.45
CA ASN A 458 -3.49 -13.85 -9.36
C ASN A 458 -2.28 -13.55 -10.27
N VAL A 459 -1.11 -14.08 -9.87
CA VAL A 459 0.10 -14.19 -10.70
C VAL A 459 0.54 -15.66 -10.60
N ALA A 460 0.36 -16.42 -11.67
CA ALA A 460 0.79 -17.81 -11.74
C ALA A 460 2.31 -17.89 -11.92
N VAL A 461 2.97 -18.74 -11.12
CA VAL A 461 4.42 -18.98 -11.12
C VAL A 461 4.79 -19.97 -12.22
N THR A 462 5.77 -19.63 -13.06
CA THR A 462 6.51 -20.56 -13.94
C THR A 462 7.93 -20.78 -13.42
N ILE A 463 8.45 -22.00 -13.51
CA ILE A 463 9.80 -22.42 -13.09
C ILE A 463 10.69 -22.59 -14.33
N GLU A 464 11.86 -21.92 -14.28
CA GLU A 464 13.17 -22.09 -14.97
C GLU A 464 13.20 -22.22 -16.52
N ALA A 465 14.03 -21.49 -17.29
CA ALA A 465 15.34 -20.90 -17.00
C ALA A 465 15.67 -19.73 -17.95
N GLU A 466 16.29 -18.66 -17.44
CA GLU A 466 17.52 -18.02 -17.95
C GLU A 466 17.94 -16.91 -16.97
N LEU A 467 19.26 -16.80 -16.71
CA LEU A 467 19.85 -15.82 -15.81
C LEU A 467 19.66 -14.39 -16.36
N GLY A 468 18.62 -13.69 -15.91
CA GLY A 468 18.51 -12.24 -15.96
C GLY A 468 18.48 -11.69 -14.54
N HIS A 469 19.33 -10.71 -14.24
CA HIS A 469 19.32 -9.99 -12.97
C HIS A 469 17.87 -9.61 -12.58
N ALA A 470 17.46 -9.94 -11.35
CA ALA A 470 16.21 -9.44 -10.80
C ALA A 470 16.29 -7.92 -10.78
N TYR A 471 15.56 -7.29 -11.70
CA TYR A 471 15.44 -5.84 -11.81
C TYR A 471 14.80 -5.31 -10.51
N ASP A 472 15.59 -4.60 -9.70
CA ASP A 472 15.12 -3.89 -8.53
C ASP A 472 14.45 -2.61 -9.00
N ARG A 473 13.12 -2.55 -8.86
CA ARG A 473 12.32 -1.44 -9.37
C ARG A 473 12.74 -0.11 -8.71
N PRO A 474 12.94 0.95 -9.50
CA PRO A 474 13.19 2.29 -8.98
C PRO A 474 12.10 2.79 -8.04
N GLN A 475 12.49 3.59 -7.04
CA GLN A 475 11.56 4.14 -6.05
C GLN A 475 10.57 5.12 -6.71
N PRO A 476 9.32 5.25 -6.21
CA PRO A 476 8.46 6.36 -6.58
C PRO A 476 9.19 7.70 -6.38
N ARG A 477 9.19 8.56 -7.40
CA ARG A 477 9.79 9.90 -7.35
C ARG A 477 8.75 10.92 -6.90
N GLU A 478 9.21 12.02 -6.29
CA GLU A 478 8.34 13.06 -5.73
C GLU A 478 7.47 13.72 -6.80
N THR A 479 6.25 14.12 -6.41
CA THR A 479 5.41 15.02 -7.21
C THR A 479 6.09 16.40 -7.27
N LEU A 480 6.20 16.94 -8.48
CA LEU A 480 6.81 18.22 -8.76
C LEU A 480 5.75 19.32 -8.74
N VAL A 481 6.10 20.45 -8.14
CA VAL A 481 5.33 21.70 -8.23
C VAL A 481 6.27 22.77 -8.75
N VAL A 482 6.14 23.12 -10.02
CA VAL A 482 6.96 24.13 -10.68
C VAL A 482 6.34 25.50 -10.44
N SER A 483 7.04 26.34 -9.68
CA SER A 483 6.62 27.72 -9.40
C SER A 483 7.05 28.66 -10.54
N LEU A 484 6.45 29.86 -10.58
CA LEU A 484 6.92 30.93 -11.46
C LEU A 484 8.39 31.27 -11.13
N ALA A 485 9.15 31.74 -12.12
CA ALA A 485 10.51 32.22 -11.88
C ALA A 485 10.50 33.43 -10.92
N GLU A 486 11.52 33.56 -10.07
CA GLU A 486 11.57 34.61 -9.03
C GLU A 486 11.64 36.03 -9.61
N ASP A 487 12.12 36.18 -10.85
CA ASP A 487 12.26 37.44 -11.58
C ASP A 487 11.09 37.70 -12.56
N ALA A 488 10.13 36.79 -12.66
CA ALA A 488 8.96 36.97 -13.51
C ALA A 488 7.98 37.99 -12.92
N ASP A 489 7.53 38.92 -13.76
CA ASP A 489 6.44 39.85 -13.43
C ASP A 489 5.09 39.34 -13.96
N ALA A 490 4.00 40.04 -13.64
CA ALA A 490 2.65 39.63 -14.02
C ALA A 490 2.41 39.59 -15.55
N ASN A 491 3.25 40.28 -16.33
CA ASN A 491 3.18 40.30 -17.79
C ASN A 491 4.08 39.24 -18.44
N THR A 492 4.86 38.51 -17.65
CA THR A 492 5.82 37.53 -18.15
C THR A 492 5.07 36.32 -18.73
N PRO A 493 5.26 36.01 -20.03
CA PRO A 493 4.68 34.84 -20.65
C PRO A 493 5.18 33.56 -20.00
N GLN A 494 4.26 32.65 -19.69
CA GLN A 494 4.54 31.35 -19.09
C GLN A 494 3.65 30.28 -19.71
N GLN A 495 4.00 29.02 -19.46
CA GLN A 495 3.30 27.84 -19.97
C GLN A 495 3.24 27.84 -21.49
N VAL A 496 4.30 28.32 -22.15
CA VAL A 496 4.34 28.48 -23.61
C VAL A 496 4.35 27.10 -24.27
N HIS A 497 3.39 26.87 -25.16
CA HIS A 497 3.28 25.63 -25.91
C HIS A 497 2.76 25.86 -27.32
N ILE A 498 3.10 24.96 -28.24
CA ILE A 498 2.73 25.06 -29.65
C ILE A 498 2.01 23.80 -30.13
N SER A 499 1.10 23.95 -31.09
CA SER A 499 0.39 22.85 -31.75
C SER A 499 0.24 23.09 -33.25
N LEU A 500 0.04 22.01 -34.02
CA LEU A 500 -0.18 22.10 -35.47
C LEU A 500 -1.59 22.61 -35.76
N VAL A 501 -1.72 23.42 -36.81
CA VAL A 501 -3.00 23.93 -37.30
C VAL A 501 -2.99 23.94 -38.83
N GLY A 502 -3.93 23.26 -39.46
CA GLY A 502 -3.94 23.16 -40.93
C GLY A 502 -2.66 22.53 -41.49
N GLU A 503 -2.28 22.92 -42.71
CA GLU A 503 -1.15 22.32 -43.44
C GLU A 503 0.20 23.02 -43.16
N ASP A 504 0.19 24.35 -43.01
CA ASP A 504 1.40 25.18 -42.94
C ASP A 504 1.36 26.22 -41.80
N ARG A 505 0.53 25.99 -40.78
CA ARG A 505 0.39 26.92 -39.65
C ARG A 505 0.66 26.24 -38.31
N MET A 506 0.99 27.07 -37.33
CA MET A 506 1.15 26.65 -35.94
C MET A 506 0.37 27.57 -35.02
N ARG A 507 -0.23 27.00 -33.98
CA ARG A 507 -0.77 27.74 -32.85
C ARG A 507 0.33 27.88 -31.80
N ILE A 508 0.48 29.08 -31.26
CA ILE A 508 1.31 29.38 -30.11
C ILE A 508 0.36 29.88 -29.02
N SER A 509 0.43 29.23 -27.87
CA SER A 509 -0.42 29.54 -26.71
C SER A 509 0.45 29.79 -25.48
N TRP A 510 0.08 30.79 -24.67
CA TRP A 510 0.79 31.16 -23.45
C TRP A 510 -0.15 31.81 -22.45
N ILE A 511 0.29 31.93 -21.20
CA ILE A 511 -0.49 32.53 -20.11
C ILE A 511 0.28 33.72 -19.52
N THR A 512 -0.44 34.80 -19.17
CA THR A 512 0.07 35.90 -18.33
C THR A 512 -0.90 36.16 -17.18
N ASP A 513 -0.41 36.69 -16.06
CA ASP A 513 -1.26 37.01 -14.90
C ASP A 513 -2.03 38.32 -15.13
N ASP A 514 -1.38 39.30 -15.74
CA ASP A 514 -1.96 40.59 -16.13
C ASP A 514 -2.23 40.67 -17.65
N HIS A 515 -2.96 41.71 -18.05
CA HIS A 515 -3.36 41.88 -19.44
C HIS A 515 -2.21 42.24 -20.37
N THR A 516 -1.98 41.40 -21.39
CA THR A 516 -1.05 41.67 -22.49
C THR A 516 -1.73 41.47 -23.85
N PRO A 517 -1.28 42.13 -24.93
CA PRO A 517 -1.85 41.89 -26.27
C PRO A 517 -1.58 40.46 -26.76
N PRO A 518 -2.54 39.78 -27.42
CA PRO A 518 -2.35 38.44 -27.97
C PRO A 518 -1.64 38.53 -29.32
N VAL A 519 -0.38 38.92 -29.31
CA VAL A 519 0.42 39.17 -30.52
C VAL A 519 1.70 38.34 -30.48
N VAL A 520 1.97 37.64 -31.57
CA VAL A 520 3.26 36.95 -31.78
C VAL A 520 4.04 37.69 -32.85
N TYR A 521 5.29 37.99 -32.57
CA TYR A 521 6.28 38.52 -33.50
C TYR A 521 7.23 37.39 -33.84
N TYR A 522 7.47 37.12 -35.12
CA TYR A 522 8.26 35.96 -35.53
C TYR A 522 9.06 36.20 -36.82
N SER A 523 10.17 35.46 -36.98
CA SER A 523 10.92 35.38 -38.25
C SER A 523 11.88 34.18 -38.25
N ILE A 524 12.60 33.98 -39.35
CA ILE A 524 13.69 33.00 -39.47
C ILE A 524 15.05 33.49 -38.94
N THR A 525 15.13 34.74 -38.46
CA THR A 525 16.35 35.38 -37.96
C THR A 525 16.16 35.83 -36.50
N SER A 526 16.95 35.28 -35.59
CA SER A 526 16.97 35.68 -34.18
C SER A 526 17.17 37.19 -34.01
N GLY A 527 16.40 37.80 -33.11
CA GLY A 527 16.41 39.22 -32.79
C GLY A 527 15.83 40.15 -33.85
N LYS A 528 15.25 39.62 -34.93
CA LYS A 528 14.52 40.39 -35.96
C LYS A 528 13.16 39.77 -36.16
N TYR A 529 12.09 40.57 -36.09
CA TYR A 529 10.73 40.04 -36.22
C TYR A 529 10.00 40.76 -37.35
N ASP A 530 10.15 40.22 -38.56
CA ASP A 530 9.59 40.80 -39.78
C ASP A 530 8.11 40.42 -39.99
N HIS A 531 7.60 39.44 -39.23
CA HIS A 531 6.21 39.01 -39.27
C HIS A 531 5.53 39.19 -37.90
N THR A 532 4.21 39.40 -37.95
CA THR A 532 3.36 39.48 -36.76
C THR A 532 2.03 38.79 -37.03
N ALA A 533 1.46 38.18 -35.99
CA ALA A 533 0.12 37.61 -36.00
C ALA A 533 -0.63 38.02 -34.72
N ASN A 534 -1.92 38.29 -34.86
CA ASN A 534 -2.82 38.58 -33.75
C ASN A 534 -3.67 37.34 -33.45
N GLY A 535 -4.08 37.19 -32.19
CA GLY A 535 -4.96 36.13 -31.75
C GLY A 535 -5.98 36.59 -30.74
N ASN A 536 -6.41 35.66 -29.89
CA ASN A 536 -7.46 35.87 -28.91
C ASN A 536 -6.95 35.68 -27.49
N ILE A 537 -7.66 36.26 -26.53
CA ILE A 537 -7.45 36.05 -25.11
C ILE A 537 -8.70 35.40 -24.53
N SER A 538 -8.49 34.44 -23.63
CA SER A 538 -9.55 33.83 -22.85
C SER A 538 -9.09 33.60 -21.41
N SER A 539 -10.02 33.22 -20.55
CA SER A 539 -9.76 32.75 -19.19
C SER A 539 -10.88 31.82 -18.79
N TYR A 540 -10.66 30.99 -17.77
CA TYR A 540 -11.72 30.16 -17.21
C TYR A 540 -11.76 30.24 -15.69
N ASP A 541 -12.97 30.05 -15.15
CA ASP A 541 -13.23 29.90 -13.73
C ASP A 541 -13.49 28.42 -13.42
N PHE A 542 -12.96 27.98 -12.28
CA PHE A 542 -13.16 26.64 -11.75
C PHE A 542 -13.26 26.72 -10.23
N VAL A 543 -14.50 26.66 -9.72
CA VAL A 543 -14.81 26.78 -8.28
C VAL A 543 -14.24 28.07 -7.66
N ASN A 544 -13.08 27.99 -6.99
CA ASN A 544 -12.41 29.12 -6.33
C ASN A 544 -11.11 29.55 -7.04
N TYR A 545 -10.87 29.01 -8.24
CA TYR A 545 -9.71 29.31 -9.06
C TYR A 545 -10.16 30.06 -10.32
N THR A 546 -9.42 31.09 -10.69
CA THR A 546 -9.54 31.79 -11.97
C THR A 546 -8.18 31.70 -12.64
N SER A 547 -8.13 31.27 -13.90
CA SER A 547 -6.88 31.20 -14.66
C SER A 547 -6.31 32.60 -14.93
N GLY A 548 -5.01 32.66 -15.22
CA GLY A 548 -4.43 33.80 -15.93
C GLY A 548 -5.07 33.98 -17.31
N GLN A 549 -4.65 35.02 -18.02
CA GLN A 549 -5.06 35.27 -19.41
C GLN A 549 -4.38 34.27 -20.33
N ILE A 550 -5.17 33.40 -20.96
CA ILE A 550 -4.73 32.43 -21.94
C ILE A 550 -4.79 33.07 -23.32
N HIS A 551 -3.65 33.14 -23.99
CA HIS A 551 -3.50 33.74 -25.31
C HIS A 551 -3.37 32.62 -26.34
N ASP A 552 -4.07 32.75 -27.46
CA ASP A 552 -4.03 31.80 -28.57
C ASP A 552 -3.79 32.53 -29.89
N VAL A 553 -2.63 32.34 -30.50
CA VAL A 553 -2.26 32.98 -31.78
C VAL A 553 -1.89 31.93 -32.81
N VAL A 554 -2.45 32.02 -34.01
CA VAL A 554 -2.08 31.16 -35.15
C VAL A 554 -1.17 31.93 -36.08
N ILE A 555 0.04 31.41 -36.32
CA ILE A 555 1.06 31.97 -37.21
C ILE A 555 1.18 31.15 -38.49
N GLY A 556 1.62 31.79 -39.57
CA GLY A 556 1.85 31.16 -40.87
C GLY A 556 1.21 31.92 -42.04
N PRO A 557 1.36 31.41 -43.28
CA PRO A 557 1.97 30.13 -43.64
C PRO A 557 3.47 30.07 -43.34
N LEU A 558 3.97 28.89 -42.96
CA LEU A 558 5.35 28.64 -42.54
C LEU A 558 6.03 27.62 -43.47
N ASP A 559 7.29 27.89 -43.80
CA ASP A 559 8.12 26.94 -44.52
C ASP A 559 8.40 25.67 -43.68
N PRO A 560 8.39 24.47 -44.29
CA PRO A 560 8.70 23.21 -43.61
C PRO A 560 10.19 23.12 -43.22
N SER A 561 10.53 22.28 -42.23
CA SER A 561 11.91 22.07 -41.76
C SER A 561 12.69 23.34 -41.40
N THR A 562 11.99 24.41 -41.02
CA THR A 562 12.56 25.74 -40.82
C THR A 562 12.46 26.12 -39.35
N VAL A 563 13.53 26.72 -38.83
CA VAL A 563 13.54 27.27 -37.46
C VAL A 563 13.00 28.68 -37.50
N TYR A 564 11.97 28.93 -36.70
CA TYR A 564 11.40 30.26 -36.48
C TYR A 564 11.68 30.70 -35.05
N TYR A 565 12.11 31.94 -34.93
CA TYR A 565 12.27 32.66 -33.68
C TYR A 565 11.03 33.51 -33.43
N TYR A 566 10.55 33.54 -32.19
CA TYR A 566 9.35 34.30 -31.84
C TYR A 566 9.40 34.92 -30.45
N CYS A 567 8.65 36.00 -30.27
CA CYS A 567 8.44 36.65 -28.99
C CYS A 567 7.05 37.30 -28.93
N PHE A 568 6.65 37.72 -27.73
CA PHE A 568 5.32 38.27 -27.46
C PHE A 568 5.30 39.81 -27.36
N ALA A 569 6.48 40.43 -27.23
CA ALA A 569 6.63 41.88 -27.20
C ALA A 569 7.97 42.29 -27.85
N PRO A 570 8.00 43.32 -28.73
CA PRO A 570 9.24 43.80 -29.33
C PRO A 570 10.18 44.34 -28.26
N GLY A 571 11.41 43.81 -28.19
CA GLY A 571 12.38 44.17 -27.15
C GLY A 571 12.25 43.40 -25.83
N SER A 572 11.38 42.37 -25.78
CA SER A 572 11.38 41.37 -24.70
C SER A 572 12.77 40.76 -24.50
N THR A 573 13.13 40.47 -23.25
CA THR A 573 14.39 39.80 -22.89
C THR A 573 14.40 38.30 -23.23
N HIS A 574 13.22 37.70 -23.42
CA HIS A 574 13.07 36.26 -23.71
C HIS A 574 12.58 36.04 -25.15
N GLU A 575 13.44 35.42 -25.97
CA GLU A 575 13.15 34.93 -27.32
C GLU A 575 13.01 33.41 -27.30
N TYR A 576 11.96 32.90 -27.94
CA TYR A 576 11.73 31.48 -28.13
C TYR A 576 12.07 31.06 -29.55
N SER A 577 12.22 29.76 -29.78
CA SER A 577 12.36 29.21 -31.13
C SER A 577 11.71 27.84 -31.25
N PHE A 578 11.08 27.56 -32.39
CA PHE A 578 10.57 26.25 -32.74
C PHE A 578 11.03 25.84 -34.14
N LYS A 579 10.92 24.55 -34.46
CA LYS A 579 11.18 24.03 -35.81
C LYS A 579 9.90 23.44 -36.40
N THR A 580 9.55 23.84 -37.61
CA THR A 580 8.42 23.24 -38.34
C THR A 580 8.76 21.80 -38.75
N PRO A 581 7.77 20.88 -38.75
CA PRO A 581 7.96 19.53 -39.26
C PRO A 581 8.42 19.52 -40.72
N PRO A 582 9.04 18.43 -41.20
CA PRO A 582 9.37 18.27 -42.61
C PRO A 582 8.12 18.13 -43.48
N ALA A 583 8.17 18.56 -44.74
CA ALA A 583 7.05 18.39 -45.67
C ALA A 583 6.84 16.93 -46.12
N GLN A 584 7.88 16.10 -45.99
CA GLN A 584 7.90 14.71 -46.45
C GLN A 584 8.66 13.84 -45.42
N PHE A 585 8.57 12.52 -45.58
CA PHE A 585 9.37 11.58 -44.79
C PHE A 585 10.89 11.83 -44.92
N PRO A 586 11.68 11.52 -43.89
CA PRO A 586 11.25 10.94 -42.62
C PRO A 586 10.64 11.98 -41.67
N ILE A 587 9.68 11.54 -40.85
CA ILE A 587 9.19 12.30 -39.69
C ILE A 587 9.26 11.41 -38.44
N LYS A 588 9.68 11.99 -37.31
CA LYS A 588 9.72 11.28 -36.03
C LYS A 588 8.72 11.87 -35.03
N PHE A 589 7.85 11.01 -34.51
CA PHE A 589 6.99 11.32 -33.38
C PHE A 589 7.58 10.78 -32.08
N ALA A 590 7.58 11.59 -31.03
CA ALA A 590 7.71 11.10 -29.66
C ALA A 590 6.31 10.91 -29.07
N VAL A 591 6.11 9.84 -28.30
CA VAL A 591 4.79 9.45 -27.78
C VAL A 591 4.90 9.07 -26.31
N SER A 592 4.08 9.68 -25.45
CA SER A 592 3.95 9.29 -24.05
C SER A 592 2.60 9.76 -23.51
N GLY A 593 1.81 8.83 -22.95
CA GLY A 593 0.55 9.13 -22.26
C GLY A 593 0.75 9.22 -20.76
N ASP A 594 -0.24 9.77 -20.06
CA ASP A 594 -0.34 9.64 -18.61
C ASP A 594 0.91 10.22 -17.90
N LEU A 595 1.32 11.41 -18.36
CA LEU A 595 2.56 12.07 -17.94
C LEU A 595 2.50 12.45 -16.46
N GLY A 596 1.49 13.21 -16.05
CA GLY A 596 1.45 13.82 -14.72
C GLY A 596 2.61 14.79 -14.49
N GLN A 597 3.05 14.91 -13.24
CA GLN A 597 4.16 15.81 -12.88
C GLN A 597 4.95 15.26 -11.70
N THR A 598 5.67 14.17 -11.90
CA THR A 598 6.58 13.59 -10.90
C THR A 598 8.03 13.64 -11.38
N GLY A 599 8.98 13.26 -10.53
CA GLY A 599 10.35 13.05 -10.97
C GLY A 599 10.50 11.96 -12.04
N TRP A 600 9.50 11.08 -12.23
CA TRP A 600 9.45 10.14 -13.36
C TRP A 600 9.04 10.85 -14.64
N THR A 601 8.01 11.70 -14.59
CA THR A 601 7.63 12.57 -15.71
C THR A 601 8.83 13.38 -16.19
N LYS A 602 9.58 13.98 -15.26
CA LYS A 602 10.78 14.74 -15.60
C LYS A 602 11.82 13.88 -16.33
N SER A 603 12.09 12.66 -15.86
CA SER A 603 12.97 11.72 -16.55
C SER A 603 12.47 11.37 -17.95
N THR A 604 11.16 11.11 -18.09
CA THR A 604 10.53 10.82 -19.40
C THR A 604 10.72 11.99 -20.36
N LEU A 605 10.47 13.22 -19.92
CA LEU A 605 10.66 14.43 -20.72
C LEU A 605 12.14 14.67 -21.04
N GLU A 606 13.05 14.44 -20.11
CA GLU A 606 14.49 14.52 -20.34
C GLU A 606 14.96 13.52 -21.41
N HIS A 607 14.40 12.30 -21.41
CA HIS A 607 14.70 11.30 -22.45
C HIS A 607 14.10 11.69 -23.81
N ILE A 608 12.85 12.13 -23.83
CA ILE A 608 12.19 12.65 -25.04
C ILE A 608 13.00 13.81 -25.65
N SER A 609 13.57 14.69 -24.81
CA SER A 609 14.39 15.81 -25.28
C SER A 609 15.62 15.38 -26.11
N GLN A 610 16.09 14.14 -25.91
CA GLN A 610 17.24 13.56 -26.60
C GLN A 610 16.85 12.82 -27.89
N SER A 611 15.56 12.56 -28.12
CA SER A 611 15.08 11.80 -29.29
C SER A 611 15.12 12.55 -30.62
N ASN A 612 15.31 13.89 -30.58
CA ASN A 612 15.23 14.80 -31.73
C ASN A 612 13.94 14.59 -32.56
N TYR A 613 12.80 14.54 -31.87
CA TYR A 613 11.49 14.40 -32.49
C TYR A 613 11.02 15.68 -33.20
N ASP A 614 10.08 15.52 -34.12
CA ASP A 614 9.44 16.61 -34.87
C ASP A 614 8.07 16.98 -34.29
N VAL A 615 7.31 16.01 -33.80
CA VAL A 615 5.96 16.18 -33.21
C VAL A 615 5.81 15.29 -31.97
N PHE A 616 5.22 15.81 -30.90
CA PHE A 616 4.90 15.03 -29.71
C PHE A 616 3.41 14.64 -29.69
N LEU A 617 3.11 13.38 -29.44
CA LEU A 617 1.75 12.85 -29.33
C LEU A 617 1.47 12.39 -27.89
N LEU A 618 0.41 12.90 -27.29
CA LEU A 618 0.02 12.57 -25.91
C LEU A 618 -1.42 12.01 -25.86
N PRO A 619 -1.59 10.68 -25.64
CA PRO A 619 -2.89 10.03 -25.59
C PRO A 619 -3.60 10.21 -24.23
N GLY A 620 -3.82 11.45 -23.78
CA GLY A 620 -4.62 11.78 -22.58
C GLY A 620 -3.89 11.72 -21.24
N ASP A 621 -4.60 12.17 -20.19
CA ASP A 621 -4.14 12.29 -18.80
C ASP A 621 -2.88 13.17 -18.67
N LEU A 622 -3.07 14.47 -18.91
CA LEU A 622 -1.96 15.42 -19.00
C LEU A 622 -1.26 15.63 -17.67
N CYS A 623 -1.94 16.28 -16.72
CA CYS A 623 -1.29 16.89 -15.55
C CYS A 623 -1.65 16.23 -14.21
N TYR A 624 -2.71 15.39 -14.16
CA TYR A 624 -3.25 14.81 -12.93
C TYR A 624 -3.58 15.88 -11.88
N ALA A 625 -4.17 17.01 -12.30
CA ALA A 625 -4.59 18.06 -11.39
C ALA A 625 -5.75 17.64 -10.50
N ASP A 626 -6.63 16.75 -10.98
CA ASP A 626 -7.76 16.19 -10.24
C ASP A 626 -8.53 17.24 -9.44
N THR A 627 -8.93 18.32 -10.12
CA THR A 627 -9.64 19.50 -9.57
C THR A 627 -8.77 20.50 -8.79
N VAL A 628 -7.50 20.20 -8.52
CA VAL A 628 -6.53 21.12 -7.91
C VAL A 628 -5.88 21.99 -8.98
N GLN A 629 -6.59 23.02 -9.43
CA GLN A 629 -6.24 23.82 -10.62
C GLN A 629 -4.82 24.41 -10.69
N PRO A 630 -4.16 24.87 -9.60
CA PRO A 630 -2.78 25.32 -9.68
C PRO A 630 -1.78 24.28 -10.22
N LEU A 631 -2.15 23.00 -10.20
CA LEU A 631 -1.36 21.91 -10.78
C LEU A 631 -1.35 21.94 -12.32
N TRP A 632 -2.37 22.52 -12.97
CA TRP A 632 -2.32 22.79 -14.41
C TRP A 632 -1.25 23.84 -14.73
N ASP A 633 -1.14 24.88 -13.90
CA ASP A 633 -0.13 25.93 -14.10
C ASP A 633 1.28 25.40 -13.90
N SER A 634 1.46 24.56 -12.87
CA SER A 634 2.71 23.84 -12.61
C SER A 634 3.09 22.94 -13.79
N PHE A 635 2.15 22.16 -14.30
CA PHE A 635 2.39 21.27 -15.44
C PHE A 635 2.74 22.05 -16.71
N GLY A 636 2.04 23.13 -17.01
CA GLY A 636 2.36 24.00 -18.15
C GLY A 636 3.80 24.52 -18.09
N ARG A 637 4.28 24.94 -16.92
CA ARG A 637 5.68 25.35 -16.70
C ARG A 637 6.66 24.20 -16.77
N LEU A 638 6.26 22.99 -16.33
CA LEU A 638 7.09 21.79 -16.42
C LEU A 638 7.37 21.38 -17.87
N VAL A 639 6.37 21.47 -18.75
CA VAL A 639 6.48 21.02 -20.16
C VAL A 639 6.94 22.11 -21.13
N GLU A 640 6.80 23.39 -20.77
CA GLU A 640 7.19 24.55 -21.59
C GLU A 640 8.56 24.41 -22.27
N PRO A 641 9.64 23.93 -21.60
CA PRO A 641 10.95 23.79 -22.26
C PRO A 641 10.92 22.95 -23.54
N LEU A 642 10.01 21.98 -23.64
CA LEU A 642 9.83 21.15 -24.85
C LEU A 642 8.65 21.63 -25.69
N ALA A 643 7.53 21.94 -25.05
CA ALA A 643 6.28 22.30 -25.73
C ALA A 643 6.39 23.64 -26.48
N SER A 644 7.30 24.53 -26.10
CA SER A 644 7.57 25.79 -26.81
C SER A 644 8.42 25.62 -28.08
N GLN A 645 9.06 24.45 -28.28
CA GLN A 645 10.04 24.19 -29.34
C GLN A 645 9.55 23.21 -30.42
N ARG A 646 8.60 22.35 -30.08
CA ARG A 646 8.01 21.32 -30.97
C ARG A 646 6.51 21.22 -30.72
N PRO A 647 5.70 20.97 -31.76
CA PRO A 647 4.25 20.85 -31.60
C PRO A 647 3.85 19.64 -30.75
N TRP A 648 2.98 19.90 -29.79
CA TRP A 648 2.35 18.91 -28.94
C TRP A 648 0.89 18.74 -29.38
N MET A 649 0.53 17.51 -29.75
CA MET A 649 -0.81 17.13 -30.14
C MET A 649 -1.37 16.21 -29.05
N VAL A 650 -2.41 16.67 -28.35
CA VAL A 650 -2.90 16.03 -27.13
C VAL A 650 -4.38 15.68 -27.27
N THR A 651 -4.81 14.58 -26.66
CA THR A 651 -6.25 14.30 -26.44
C THR A 651 -6.53 14.30 -24.94
N GLN A 652 -7.79 14.17 -24.57
CA GLN A 652 -8.24 14.07 -23.18
C GLN A 652 -8.15 12.63 -22.65
N GLY A 653 -7.92 12.48 -21.35
CA GLY A 653 -8.12 11.24 -20.58
C GLY A 653 -9.13 11.43 -19.43
N ASN A 654 -9.30 10.43 -18.57
CA ASN A 654 -10.25 10.57 -17.45
C ASN A 654 -9.83 11.63 -16.43
N HIS A 655 -8.54 11.86 -16.26
CA HIS A 655 -8.03 12.89 -15.35
C HIS A 655 -8.31 14.31 -15.85
N ASP A 656 -8.63 14.48 -17.14
CA ASP A 656 -8.95 15.78 -17.73
C ASP A 656 -10.44 16.15 -17.62
N ILE A 657 -11.31 15.21 -17.19
CA ILE A 657 -12.76 15.43 -17.06
C ILE A 657 -13.06 16.53 -16.04
N GLU A 658 -12.43 16.47 -14.87
CA GLU A 658 -12.55 17.43 -13.75
C GLU A 658 -14.00 17.85 -13.38
N GLN A 659 -14.97 16.97 -13.62
CA GLN A 659 -16.38 17.21 -13.31
C GLN A 659 -16.70 16.76 -11.88
N THR A 660 -17.25 17.65 -11.06
CA THR A 660 -17.67 17.33 -9.68
C THR A 660 -19.16 17.66 -9.49
N PRO A 661 -20.01 16.64 -9.23
CA PRO A 661 -21.45 16.86 -9.06
C PRO A 661 -21.76 17.94 -8.04
N ASN A 662 -22.60 18.91 -8.43
CA ASN A 662 -23.04 20.05 -7.61
C ASN A 662 -21.95 21.09 -7.23
N ILE A 663 -20.71 20.93 -7.71
CA ILE A 663 -19.61 21.86 -7.43
C ILE A 663 -19.10 22.49 -8.73
N HIS A 664 -18.75 21.67 -9.72
CA HIS A 664 -18.34 22.11 -11.06
C HIS A 664 -18.91 21.15 -12.09
N MET A 665 -19.87 21.62 -12.87
CA MET A 665 -20.68 20.78 -13.76
C MET A 665 -20.12 20.60 -15.17
N PRO A 666 -19.50 21.60 -15.83
CA PRO A 666 -18.96 21.40 -17.18
C PRO A 666 -17.69 20.52 -17.16
N PRO A 667 -17.65 19.36 -17.86
CA PRO A 667 -16.45 18.56 -17.95
C PRO A 667 -15.40 19.22 -18.87
N PHE A 668 -14.13 18.83 -18.73
CA PHE A 668 -13.01 19.26 -19.58
C PHE A 668 -12.78 20.78 -19.64
N THR A 669 -13.20 21.54 -18.62
CA THR A 669 -13.10 23.00 -18.64
C THR A 669 -11.65 23.46 -18.80
N SER A 670 -10.74 22.93 -17.99
CA SER A 670 -9.32 23.29 -17.99
C SER A 670 -8.61 22.81 -19.26
N TYR A 671 -8.88 21.58 -19.69
CA TYR A 671 -8.34 21.01 -20.94
C TYR A 671 -8.73 21.86 -22.15
N ASN A 672 -10.03 22.16 -22.32
CA ASN A 672 -10.52 22.94 -23.46
C ASN A 672 -10.02 24.40 -23.47
N ALA A 673 -9.79 24.97 -22.29
CA ALA A 673 -9.26 26.32 -22.18
C ALA A 673 -7.76 26.39 -22.48
N ARG A 674 -6.97 25.42 -21.99
CA ARG A 674 -5.50 25.46 -22.05
C ARG A 674 -4.92 24.85 -23.32
N TRP A 675 -5.53 23.77 -23.83
CA TRP A 675 -4.99 22.98 -24.93
C TRP A 675 -5.97 22.96 -26.11
N ARG A 676 -6.03 24.09 -26.84
CA ARG A 676 -6.87 24.22 -28.04
C ARG A 676 -6.23 23.54 -29.24
N MET A 677 -6.80 22.41 -29.63
CA MET A 677 -6.38 21.58 -30.75
C MET A 677 -7.10 21.98 -32.05
N PRO A 678 -6.61 21.55 -33.24
CA PRO A 678 -7.15 21.97 -34.54
C PRO A 678 -8.46 21.26 -34.95
N PHE A 679 -9.44 21.23 -34.04
CA PHE A 679 -10.70 20.51 -34.26
C PHE A 679 -11.57 21.19 -35.34
N GLU A 680 -11.53 22.52 -35.43
CA GLU A 680 -12.28 23.27 -36.44
C GLU A 680 -11.71 22.99 -37.84
N GLU A 681 -10.38 22.95 -37.96
CA GLU A 681 -9.67 22.65 -39.21
C GLU A 681 -9.89 21.21 -39.69
N SER A 682 -10.10 20.28 -38.75
CA SER A 682 -10.46 18.89 -39.06
C SER A 682 -11.97 18.70 -39.32
N GLY A 683 -12.76 19.77 -39.27
CA GLY A 683 -14.21 19.71 -39.42
C GLY A 683 -14.95 19.01 -38.28
N SER A 684 -14.32 18.90 -37.11
CA SER A 684 -14.94 18.45 -35.86
C SER A 684 -15.68 19.60 -35.18
N THR A 685 -16.67 19.26 -34.35
CA THR A 685 -17.41 20.22 -33.52
C THR A 685 -16.86 20.33 -32.10
N SER A 686 -15.83 19.55 -31.75
CA SER A 686 -15.35 19.42 -30.38
C SER A 686 -13.84 19.29 -30.30
N ASN A 687 -13.23 19.96 -29.33
CA ASN A 687 -11.80 19.86 -29.03
C ASN A 687 -11.39 18.48 -28.45
N LEU A 688 -12.36 17.60 -28.17
CA LEU A 688 -12.12 16.27 -27.61
C LEU A 688 -11.81 15.21 -28.69
N TYR A 689 -12.08 15.50 -29.97
CA TYR A 689 -11.74 14.63 -31.10
C TYR A 689 -11.49 15.46 -32.36
N TYR A 690 -10.39 15.17 -33.05
CA TYR A 690 -9.95 15.95 -34.22
C TYR A 690 -8.91 15.17 -35.02
N ALA A 691 -8.55 15.68 -36.20
CA ALA A 691 -7.52 15.08 -37.05
C ALA A 691 -6.55 16.13 -37.61
N PHE A 692 -5.36 15.70 -38.01
CA PHE A 692 -4.40 16.56 -38.69
C PHE A 692 -3.51 15.74 -39.62
N GLU A 693 -2.93 16.42 -40.61
CA GLU A 693 -1.99 15.80 -41.55
C GLU A 693 -0.60 16.41 -41.39
N VAL A 694 0.43 15.55 -41.34
CA VAL A 694 1.82 15.99 -41.27
C VAL A 694 2.73 15.00 -41.98
N SER A 695 3.57 15.49 -42.91
CA SER A 695 4.60 14.70 -43.63
C SER A 695 4.11 13.38 -44.26
N GLY A 696 2.84 13.31 -44.72
CA GLY A 696 2.26 12.09 -45.30
C GLY A 696 1.64 11.12 -44.27
N VAL A 697 1.40 11.59 -43.05
CA VAL A 697 0.66 10.87 -42.00
C VAL A 697 -0.64 11.60 -41.73
N HIS A 698 -1.75 10.89 -41.79
CA HIS A 698 -3.05 11.36 -41.30
C HIS A 698 -3.24 10.82 -39.88
N VAL A 699 -3.35 11.71 -38.90
CA VAL A 699 -3.45 11.37 -37.47
C VAL A 699 -4.82 11.76 -36.95
N ILE A 700 -5.53 10.80 -36.36
CA ILE A 700 -6.86 10.99 -35.78
C ILE A 700 -6.76 10.86 -34.26
N MET A 701 -7.23 11.87 -33.55
CA MET A 701 -7.31 11.93 -32.09
C MET A 701 -8.77 11.71 -31.70
N LEU A 702 -9.07 10.60 -31.01
CA LEU A 702 -10.42 10.27 -30.57
C LEU A 702 -10.60 10.52 -29.07
N GLY A 703 -11.84 10.85 -28.70
CA GLY A 703 -12.25 11.12 -27.33
C GLY A 703 -12.92 9.89 -26.69
N SER A 704 -12.20 9.19 -25.82
CA SER A 704 -12.74 8.03 -25.09
C SER A 704 -13.84 8.38 -24.07
N TYR A 705 -13.92 9.63 -23.60
CA TYR A 705 -14.88 10.07 -22.56
C TYR A 705 -15.92 11.08 -23.07
N THR A 706 -16.13 11.11 -24.39
CA THR A 706 -17.30 11.73 -25.01
C THR A 706 -18.11 10.66 -25.72
N ASP A 707 -19.35 10.97 -26.13
CA ASP A 707 -20.18 10.00 -26.84
C ASP A 707 -19.46 9.52 -28.12
N PHE A 708 -19.43 8.21 -28.30
CA PHE A 708 -18.78 7.49 -29.40
C PHE A 708 -19.73 6.45 -30.03
N GLY A 709 -20.96 6.34 -29.54
CA GLY A 709 -21.92 5.40 -30.09
C GLY A 709 -22.32 5.76 -31.52
N PRO A 710 -22.82 4.80 -32.32
CA PRO A 710 -23.40 5.11 -33.63
C PRO A 710 -24.47 6.20 -33.54
N GLY A 711 -24.33 7.26 -34.35
CA GLY A 711 -25.20 8.44 -34.35
C GLY A 711 -24.77 9.57 -33.40
N SER A 712 -23.65 9.42 -32.68
CA SER A 712 -23.00 10.52 -31.97
C SER A 712 -22.21 11.42 -32.92
N ASP A 713 -22.00 12.69 -32.54
CA ASP A 713 -21.23 13.65 -33.32
C ASP A 713 -19.80 13.14 -33.63
N GLN A 714 -19.14 12.50 -32.67
CA GLN A 714 -17.81 11.92 -32.87
C GLN A 714 -17.82 10.77 -33.88
N TYR A 715 -18.81 9.87 -33.80
CA TYR A 715 -18.91 8.73 -34.70
C TYR A 715 -19.14 9.18 -36.16
N GLU A 716 -20.10 10.09 -36.36
CA GLU A 716 -20.41 10.63 -37.68
C GLU A 716 -19.25 11.45 -38.26
N TRP A 717 -18.56 12.22 -37.41
CA TRP A 717 -17.35 12.93 -37.80
C TRP A 717 -16.24 11.95 -38.22
N LEU A 718 -15.97 10.90 -37.45
CA LEU A 718 -14.96 9.90 -37.76
C LEU A 718 -15.25 9.19 -39.09
N GLU A 719 -16.51 8.79 -39.34
CA GLU A 719 -16.91 8.22 -40.63
C GLU A 719 -16.66 9.19 -41.79
N SER A 720 -16.97 10.48 -41.60
CA SER A 720 -16.78 11.52 -42.61
C SER A 720 -15.29 11.76 -42.88
N ASP A 721 -14.47 11.79 -41.84
CA ASP A 721 -13.04 12.01 -41.90
C ASP A 721 -12.32 10.84 -42.61
N LEU A 722 -12.58 9.60 -42.20
CA LEU A 722 -12.00 8.39 -42.82
C LEU A 722 -12.33 8.27 -44.31
N ARG A 723 -13.49 8.76 -44.76
CA ARG A 723 -13.87 8.77 -46.19
C ARG A 723 -13.08 9.78 -47.01
N LYS A 724 -12.52 10.82 -46.38
CA LYS A 724 -11.72 11.86 -47.04
C LYS A 724 -10.24 11.48 -47.16
N VAL A 725 -9.77 10.51 -46.36
CA VAL A 725 -8.36 10.09 -46.35
C VAL A 725 -7.94 9.55 -47.72
N ASP A 726 -7.02 10.26 -48.37
CA ASP A 726 -6.36 9.82 -49.59
C ASP A 726 -5.01 9.17 -49.25
N ARG A 727 -4.95 7.84 -49.30
CA ARG A 727 -3.75 7.06 -48.98
C ARG A 727 -2.59 7.26 -49.98
N THR A 728 -2.81 7.95 -51.10
CA THR A 728 -1.72 8.38 -52.00
C THR A 728 -1.02 9.64 -51.51
N LYS A 729 -1.73 10.51 -50.76
CA LYS A 729 -1.20 11.70 -50.09
C LYS A 729 -0.67 11.35 -48.70
N THR A 730 -1.48 10.65 -47.91
CA THR A 730 -1.17 10.22 -46.54
C THR A 730 -1.15 8.70 -46.45
N PRO A 731 -0.07 8.03 -46.88
CA PRO A 731 0.03 6.57 -46.85
C PRO A 731 -0.09 5.96 -45.45
N TRP A 732 0.18 6.73 -44.40
CA TRP A 732 0.03 6.31 -43.01
C TRP A 732 -1.23 6.88 -42.38
N LEU A 733 -1.98 6.01 -41.70
CA LEU A 733 -3.14 6.38 -40.90
C LEU A 733 -2.91 5.93 -39.44
N VAL A 734 -2.80 6.89 -38.53
CA VAL A 734 -2.53 6.66 -37.10
C VAL A 734 -3.70 7.18 -36.28
N VAL A 735 -4.14 6.39 -35.29
CA VAL A 735 -5.24 6.77 -34.40
C VAL A 735 -4.74 6.81 -32.96
N LEU A 736 -5.21 7.78 -32.19
CA LEU A 736 -4.99 7.89 -30.76
C LEU A 736 -6.31 7.82 -30.02
N VAL A 737 -6.35 7.01 -28.98
CA VAL A 737 -7.44 6.92 -27.99
C VAL A 737 -6.80 7.03 -26.60
N HIS A 738 -7.56 7.37 -25.55
CA HIS A 738 -6.99 7.28 -24.20
C HIS A 738 -7.10 5.85 -23.67
N ALA A 739 -8.31 5.30 -23.63
CA ALA A 739 -8.56 3.97 -23.10
C ALA A 739 -8.23 2.88 -24.14
N PRO A 740 -7.26 1.97 -23.86
CA PRO A 740 -6.83 0.96 -24.82
C PRO A 740 -7.93 -0.09 -25.09
N TRP A 741 -8.21 -0.37 -26.36
CA TRP A 741 -9.19 -1.40 -26.77
C TRP A 741 -8.68 -2.81 -26.52
N TYR A 742 -7.38 -3.01 -26.75
CA TYR A 742 -6.68 -4.25 -26.45
C TYR A 742 -5.79 -4.03 -25.24
N ASN A 743 -6.01 -4.83 -24.19
CA ASN A 743 -5.32 -4.69 -22.93
C ASN A 743 -5.26 -6.06 -22.24
N THR A 744 -4.06 -6.55 -21.92
CA THR A 744 -3.90 -7.75 -21.10
C THR A 744 -3.55 -7.43 -19.64
N ASN A 745 -3.32 -6.16 -19.29
CA ASN A 745 -3.21 -5.74 -17.89
C ASN A 745 -4.55 -5.91 -17.16
N TYR A 746 -4.54 -6.29 -15.89
CA TYR A 746 -5.78 -6.37 -15.11
C TYR A 746 -6.39 -5.01 -14.78
N ALA A 747 -5.60 -3.93 -14.86
CA ALA A 747 -6.11 -2.57 -14.75
C ALA A 747 -7.02 -2.24 -15.95
N HIS A 748 -8.10 -1.50 -15.69
CA HIS A 748 -8.99 -0.95 -16.72
C HIS A 748 -9.69 -1.98 -17.64
N GLN A 749 -9.92 -3.19 -17.13
CA GLN A 749 -10.64 -4.24 -17.86
C GLN A 749 -12.16 -3.98 -17.87
N GLY A 750 -12.78 -4.10 -19.04
CA GLY A 750 -14.23 -4.03 -19.19
C GLY A 750 -14.83 -2.62 -19.10
N GLU A 751 -14.01 -1.58 -19.09
CA GLU A 751 -14.49 -0.20 -19.08
C GLU A 751 -15.22 0.13 -20.39
N ILE A 752 -16.32 0.88 -20.30
CA ILE A 752 -17.15 1.22 -21.46
C ILE A 752 -16.38 2.07 -22.47
N GLN A 753 -15.49 2.93 -21.98
CA GLN A 753 -14.61 3.78 -22.79
C GLN A 753 -13.54 2.99 -23.57
N SER A 754 -13.27 1.75 -23.14
CA SER A 754 -12.39 0.81 -23.84
C SER A 754 -13.22 -0.15 -24.69
N VAL A 755 -13.96 -1.07 -24.06
CA VAL A 755 -14.64 -2.17 -24.76
C VAL A 755 -15.83 -1.66 -25.57
N GLY A 756 -16.61 -0.72 -25.04
CA GLY A 756 -17.76 -0.16 -25.76
C GLY A 756 -17.35 0.72 -26.94
N MET A 757 -16.25 1.47 -26.81
CA MET A 757 -15.69 2.25 -27.90
C MET A 757 -15.12 1.33 -28.99
N MET A 758 -14.40 0.27 -28.62
CA MET A 758 -13.92 -0.77 -29.53
C MET A 758 -15.10 -1.40 -30.30
N GLU A 759 -16.14 -1.84 -29.59
CA GLU A 759 -17.34 -2.43 -30.21
C GLU A 759 -18.01 -1.49 -31.22
N SER A 760 -17.98 -0.18 -30.95
CA SER A 760 -18.58 0.82 -31.82
C SER A 760 -17.70 1.15 -33.04
N MET A 761 -16.40 1.36 -32.84
CA MET A 761 -15.52 2.02 -33.82
C MET A 761 -14.44 1.13 -34.44
N GLU A 762 -14.14 -0.05 -33.88
CA GLU A 762 -13.08 -0.93 -34.40
C GLU A 762 -13.32 -1.31 -35.87
N GLY A 763 -14.58 -1.57 -36.25
CA GLY A 763 -14.95 -1.89 -37.62
C GLY A 763 -14.66 -0.74 -38.61
N LEU A 764 -14.81 0.52 -38.18
CA LEU A 764 -14.49 1.69 -39.00
C LEU A 764 -12.99 1.77 -39.26
N LEU A 765 -12.18 1.62 -38.20
CA LEU A 765 -10.73 1.68 -38.30
C LEU A 765 -10.16 0.54 -39.14
N TYR A 766 -10.68 -0.68 -38.96
CA TYR A 766 -10.30 -1.84 -39.74
C TYR A 766 -10.61 -1.66 -41.23
N LYS A 767 -11.81 -1.15 -41.56
CA LYS A 767 -12.21 -0.88 -42.95
C LYS A 767 -11.34 0.19 -43.61
N ALA A 768 -10.96 1.22 -42.85
CA ALA A 768 -10.06 2.27 -43.31
C ALA A 768 -8.58 1.86 -43.38
N ARG A 769 -8.24 0.63 -42.93
CA ARG A 769 -6.88 0.10 -42.88
C ARG A 769 -5.95 1.00 -42.05
N VAL A 770 -6.40 1.37 -40.85
CA VAL A 770 -5.56 2.06 -39.86
C VAL A 770 -4.30 1.25 -39.59
N ASP A 771 -3.14 1.90 -39.60
CA ASP A 771 -1.85 1.23 -39.45
C ASP A 771 -1.51 0.97 -37.99
N VAL A 772 -1.71 1.98 -37.13
CA VAL A 772 -1.33 1.98 -35.71
C VAL A 772 -2.41 2.68 -34.88
N VAL A 773 -2.74 2.09 -33.73
CA VAL A 773 -3.57 2.70 -32.68
C VAL A 773 -2.72 2.84 -31.42
N LEU A 774 -2.56 4.07 -30.93
CA LEU A 774 -1.82 4.39 -29.71
C LEU A 774 -2.80 4.73 -28.58
N ALA A 775 -2.52 4.26 -27.37
CA ALA A 775 -3.36 4.45 -26.20
C ALA A 775 -2.56 4.75 -24.94
N GLY A 776 -3.16 5.45 -23.98
CA GLY A 776 -2.62 5.70 -22.64
C GLY A 776 -3.29 4.81 -21.59
N HIS A 777 -3.73 5.44 -20.49
CA HIS A 777 -4.64 4.96 -19.43
C HIS A 777 -4.10 3.84 -18.54
N VAL A 778 -3.67 2.74 -19.16
CA VAL A 778 -3.01 1.65 -18.45
C VAL A 778 -1.56 2.07 -18.23
N HIS A 779 -1.18 2.27 -16.96
CA HIS A 779 0.18 2.70 -16.59
C HIS A 779 1.25 1.62 -16.75
N ALA A 780 1.43 1.16 -17.98
CA ALA A 780 2.44 0.22 -18.39
C ALA A 780 2.55 0.24 -19.92
N TYR A 781 3.62 -0.36 -20.44
CA TYR A 781 3.79 -0.56 -21.86
C TYR A 781 3.20 -1.91 -22.29
N GLU A 782 2.46 -1.92 -23.40
CA GLU A 782 2.03 -3.15 -24.06
C GLU A 782 1.86 -2.94 -25.57
N ARG A 783 2.46 -3.80 -26.38
CA ARG A 783 2.30 -3.82 -27.83
C ARG A 783 1.68 -5.13 -28.28
N PHE A 784 0.63 -5.01 -29.08
CA PHE A 784 -0.04 -6.13 -29.72
C PHE A 784 0.53 -6.40 -31.10
N HIS A 785 0.29 -7.61 -31.62
CA HIS A 785 0.39 -7.86 -33.04
C HIS A 785 -0.68 -7.07 -33.81
N ARG A 786 -0.73 -7.23 -35.14
CA ARG A 786 -1.88 -6.76 -35.89
C ARG A 786 -3.11 -7.56 -35.47
N VAL A 787 -4.14 -6.86 -34.98
CA VAL A 787 -5.31 -7.48 -34.38
C VAL A 787 -6.60 -6.88 -34.92
N TYR A 788 -7.63 -7.71 -35.00
CA TYR A 788 -8.99 -7.31 -35.28
C TYR A 788 -9.94 -8.33 -34.66
N ASN A 789 -11.01 -7.87 -34.01
CA ASN A 789 -12.03 -8.72 -33.41
C ASN A 789 -11.43 -9.81 -32.50
N GLN A 790 -10.51 -9.42 -31.61
CA GLN A 790 -9.84 -10.30 -30.63
C GLN A 790 -8.97 -11.41 -31.25
N GLN A 791 -8.60 -11.31 -32.52
CA GLN A 791 -7.77 -12.28 -33.22
C GLN A 791 -6.62 -11.60 -33.96
N MET A 792 -5.54 -12.35 -34.22
CA MET A 792 -4.46 -11.88 -35.09
C MET A 792 -4.98 -11.76 -36.52
N ASP A 793 -4.79 -10.59 -37.14
CA ASP A 793 -5.23 -10.30 -38.51
C ASP A 793 -4.15 -9.45 -39.20
N ASN A 794 -3.63 -9.91 -40.34
CA ASN A 794 -2.54 -9.22 -41.04
C ASN A 794 -2.91 -7.83 -41.59
N CYS A 795 -4.19 -7.51 -41.66
CA CYS A 795 -4.75 -6.25 -42.12
C CYS A 795 -5.43 -5.45 -41.00
N GLY A 796 -5.32 -5.89 -39.74
CA GLY A 796 -5.66 -5.10 -38.57
C GLY A 796 -4.57 -4.12 -38.18
N PRO A 797 -4.90 -3.05 -37.43
CA PRO A 797 -3.91 -2.13 -36.88
C PRO A 797 -3.01 -2.81 -35.84
N VAL A 798 -1.81 -2.26 -35.65
CA VAL A 798 -0.97 -2.54 -34.47
C VAL A 798 -1.48 -1.69 -33.32
N HIS A 799 -1.88 -2.31 -32.20
CA HIS A 799 -2.27 -1.58 -31.00
C HIS A 799 -1.09 -1.46 -30.03
N ILE A 800 -0.91 -0.27 -29.46
CA ILE A 800 0.15 0.03 -28.51
C ILE A 800 -0.41 0.86 -27.36
N THR A 801 -0.21 0.36 -26.15
CA THR A 801 -0.46 1.05 -24.89
C THR A 801 0.85 1.65 -24.39
N ILE A 802 0.85 2.96 -24.14
CA ILE A 802 2.00 3.79 -23.75
C ILE A 802 1.58 4.79 -22.64
N GLY A 803 0.80 4.31 -21.67
CA GLY A 803 0.34 5.09 -20.50
C GLY A 803 1.37 5.16 -19.37
N ASP A 804 2.63 4.89 -19.68
CA ASP A 804 3.73 4.75 -18.74
C ASP A 804 4.57 6.03 -18.62
N GLY A 805 3.97 7.21 -18.79
CA GLY A 805 4.68 8.49 -18.84
C GLY A 805 5.28 8.98 -17.52
N GLY A 806 4.83 8.47 -16.37
CA GLY A 806 5.43 8.80 -15.07
C GLY A 806 4.50 9.44 -14.04
N ASN A 807 3.18 9.33 -14.20
CA ASN A 807 2.23 9.96 -13.28
C ASN A 807 2.31 9.45 -11.82
N LEU A 808 1.59 10.15 -10.95
CA LEU A 808 1.62 9.95 -9.49
C LEU A 808 1.01 8.62 -9.02
N HIS A 809 0.16 7.97 -9.82
CA HIS A 809 -0.44 6.68 -9.46
C HIS A 809 0.54 5.51 -9.64
N GLY A 810 1.57 5.70 -10.48
CA GLY A 810 2.61 4.71 -10.73
C GLY A 810 2.17 3.54 -11.61
N LEU A 811 3.11 2.63 -11.90
CA LEU A 811 2.88 1.55 -12.88
C LEU A 811 1.95 0.44 -12.36
N VAL A 812 1.15 -0.09 -13.27
CA VAL A 812 0.30 -1.28 -13.09
C VAL A 812 1.02 -2.53 -13.60
N THR A 813 1.46 -3.40 -12.68
CA THR A 813 2.42 -4.48 -13.01
C THR A 813 1.80 -5.85 -13.24
N THR A 814 0.47 -5.97 -13.21
CA THR A 814 -0.19 -7.29 -13.25
C THR A 814 -0.88 -7.50 -14.60
N TYR A 815 -0.39 -8.45 -15.38
CA TYR A 815 -0.97 -8.87 -16.64
C TYR A 815 -1.65 -10.23 -16.53
N LYS A 816 -2.61 -10.50 -17.42
CA LYS A 816 -3.26 -11.80 -17.60
C LYS A 816 -2.21 -12.86 -18.00
N GLU A 817 -2.22 -14.00 -17.33
CA GLU A 817 -1.32 -15.12 -17.62
C GLU A 817 -2.09 -16.38 -18.07
N PRO A 818 -1.57 -17.16 -19.05
CA PRO A 818 -0.36 -16.86 -19.84
C PRO A 818 -0.56 -15.64 -20.75
N GLN A 819 0.54 -15.02 -21.21
CA GLN A 819 0.47 -13.95 -22.21
C GLN A 819 -0.41 -14.37 -23.40
N ALA A 820 -1.42 -13.56 -23.68
CA ALA A 820 -2.32 -13.80 -24.80
C ALA A 820 -1.53 -13.76 -26.11
N THR A 821 -1.81 -14.66 -27.04
CA THR A 821 -1.06 -14.77 -28.31
C THR A 821 -1.11 -13.51 -29.17
N ILE A 822 -2.13 -12.66 -28.98
CA ILE A 822 -2.26 -11.36 -29.64
C ILE A 822 -1.35 -10.28 -29.03
N SER A 823 -0.94 -10.42 -27.77
CA SER A 823 -0.02 -9.52 -27.08
C SER A 823 1.41 -9.91 -27.43
N ALA A 824 2.15 -9.03 -28.10
CA ALA A 824 3.49 -9.32 -28.61
C ALA A 824 4.57 -9.01 -27.58
N PHE A 825 4.45 -7.88 -26.87
CA PHE A 825 5.38 -7.44 -25.84
C PHE A 825 4.61 -6.69 -24.76
N ARG A 826 4.98 -6.85 -23.49
CA ARG A 826 4.37 -6.11 -22.37
C ARG A 826 5.37 -5.97 -21.24
N GLU A 827 5.49 -4.76 -20.69
CA GLU A 827 6.40 -4.47 -19.59
C GLU A 827 5.85 -3.30 -18.76
N ALA A 828 5.90 -3.45 -17.44
CA ALA A 828 5.52 -2.39 -16.53
C ALA A 828 6.76 -1.64 -16.05
N SER A 829 7.24 -0.74 -16.90
CA SER A 829 8.30 0.25 -16.64
C SER A 829 7.81 1.61 -17.14
N PHE A 830 8.33 2.71 -16.60
CA PHE A 830 8.03 4.04 -17.15
C PHE A 830 8.85 4.25 -18.42
N GLY A 831 8.37 5.07 -19.35
CA GLY A 831 9.02 5.20 -20.64
C GLY A 831 8.32 6.13 -21.61
N HIS A 832 8.85 6.12 -22.83
CA HIS A 832 8.29 6.80 -23.98
C HIS A 832 8.51 6.00 -25.26
N GLY A 833 7.67 6.25 -26.25
CA GLY A 833 7.78 5.69 -27.59
C GLY A 833 8.39 6.67 -28.59
N GLU A 834 9.10 6.13 -29.57
CA GLU A 834 9.48 6.82 -30.81
C GLU A 834 8.82 6.11 -31.99
N LEU A 835 8.02 6.85 -32.77
CA LEU A 835 7.45 6.40 -34.03
C LEU A 835 8.09 7.16 -35.18
N GLU A 836 9.03 6.51 -35.87
CA GLU A 836 9.75 7.07 -37.01
C GLU A 836 9.11 6.57 -38.32
N MET A 837 8.42 7.46 -39.02
CA MET A 837 7.90 7.18 -40.35
C MET A 837 9.02 7.37 -41.37
N VAL A 838 9.59 6.27 -41.86
CA VAL A 838 10.78 6.30 -42.72
C VAL A 838 10.41 6.68 -44.16
N ASN A 839 9.31 6.12 -44.67
CA ASN A 839 8.76 6.39 -45.99
C ASN A 839 7.30 5.92 -46.06
N ALA A 840 6.67 5.97 -47.23
CA ALA A 840 5.28 5.54 -47.45
C ALA A 840 4.99 4.05 -47.15
N SER A 841 6.01 3.21 -46.95
CA SER A 841 5.85 1.76 -46.77
C SER A 841 6.34 1.24 -45.43
N TYR A 842 7.34 1.87 -44.81
CA TYR A 842 7.93 1.42 -43.55
C TYR A 842 7.98 2.50 -42.48
N ALA A 843 7.61 2.11 -41.28
CA ALA A 843 7.77 2.88 -40.05
C ALA A 843 8.48 2.01 -39.01
N LYS A 844 9.20 2.64 -38.09
CA LYS A 844 9.85 2.00 -36.96
C LYS A 844 9.19 2.50 -35.68
N TRP A 845 8.66 1.58 -34.89
CA TRP A 845 8.28 1.83 -33.51
C TRP A 845 9.39 1.34 -32.60
N SER A 846 9.77 2.14 -31.61
CA SER A 846 10.58 1.68 -30.49
C SER A 846 10.10 2.27 -29.19
N TRP A 847 10.12 1.46 -28.14
CA TRP A 847 9.83 1.89 -26.78
C TRP A 847 11.11 1.90 -25.95
N HIS A 848 11.29 2.99 -25.20
CA HIS A 848 12.44 3.21 -24.35
C HIS A 848 11.99 3.33 -22.90
N ARG A 849 12.52 2.46 -22.04
CA ARG A 849 12.24 2.45 -20.60
C ARG A 849 13.19 3.35 -19.82
N ASN A 850 12.74 3.81 -18.65
CA ASN A 850 13.42 4.73 -17.75
C ASN A 850 13.81 4.00 -16.45
N ASP A 851 14.96 3.31 -16.45
CA ASP A 851 15.33 2.39 -15.36
C ASP A 851 16.10 3.01 -14.19
N ASP A 852 16.55 4.27 -14.31
CA ASP A 852 17.12 5.15 -13.25
C ASP A 852 17.90 6.28 -13.97
N ASP A 853 17.17 7.10 -14.75
CA ASP A 853 17.68 8.18 -15.63
C ASP A 853 18.39 7.75 -16.93
N GLU A 854 18.53 6.45 -17.19
CA GLU A 854 19.00 5.94 -18.50
C GLU A 854 17.84 5.53 -19.41
N SER A 855 17.90 5.98 -20.67
CA SER A 855 16.95 5.59 -21.72
C SER A 855 17.44 4.30 -22.38
N VAL A 856 16.68 3.21 -22.25
CA VAL A 856 17.02 1.91 -22.86
C VAL A 856 15.93 1.48 -23.82
N GLN A 857 16.27 1.30 -25.10
CA GLN A 857 15.36 0.71 -26.08
C GLN A 857 15.09 -0.76 -25.70
N ALA A 858 13.93 -1.03 -25.12
CA ALA A 858 13.53 -2.34 -24.60
C ALA A 858 12.66 -3.13 -25.58
N ASP A 859 11.91 -2.44 -26.45
CA ASP A 859 11.13 -3.05 -27.51
C ASP A 859 11.26 -2.27 -28.82
N MET A 860 11.19 -2.98 -29.95
CA MET A 860 11.29 -2.39 -31.29
C MET A 860 10.57 -3.27 -32.31
N VAL A 861 9.81 -2.64 -33.21
CA VAL A 861 9.20 -3.32 -34.35
C VAL A 861 9.22 -2.44 -35.60
N LEU A 862 9.45 -3.08 -36.75
CA LEU A 862 9.23 -2.47 -38.06
C LEU A 862 7.79 -2.73 -38.48
N ILE A 863 7.05 -1.65 -38.74
CA ILE A 863 5.66 -1.67 -39.19
C ILE A 863 5.66 -1.40 -40.69
N LYS A 864 4.97 -2.24 -41.45
CA LYS A 864 4.74 -2.04 -42.88
C LYS A 864 3.36 -1.42 -43.08
N SER A 865 3.25 -0.33 -43.82
CA SER A 865 1.97 0.35 -44.10
C SER A 865 1.01 -0.61 -44.80
N LEU A 866 -0.24 -0.67 -44.35
CA LEU A 866 -1.31 -1.44 -44.95
C LEU A 866 -1.67 -0.94 -46.35
N ALA A 867 -1.46 0.36 -46.63
CA ALA A 867 -1.62 0.91 -47.98
C ALA A 867 -0.55 0.42 -48.97
N SER A 868 0.59 -0.07 -48.46
CA SER A 868 1.66 -0.67 -49.26
C SER A 868 1.53 -2.19 -49.40
N ASP A 869 0.55 -2.81 -48.73
CA ASP A 869 0.37 -4.26 -48.73
C ASP A 869 -0.76 -4.71 -49.67
N PRO A 870 -0.45 -5.32 -50.84
CA PRO A 870 -1.46 -5.76 -51.80
C PRO A 870 -2.47 -6.76 -51.24
N SER A 871 -2.14 -7.50 -50.17
CA SER A 871 -3.05 -8.45 -49.54
C SER A 871 -4.18 -7.76 -48.78
N CYS A 872 -3.96 -6.54 -48.29
CA CYS A 872 -4.94 -5.76 -47.54
C CYS A 872 -5.77 -4.80 -48.40
N ILE A 873 -5.31 -4.50 -49.61
CA ILE A 873 -5.98 -3.62 -50.59
C ILE A 873 -7.14 -4.34 -51.31
N LYS A 874 -7.08 -5.66 -51.49
CA LYS A 874 -8.02 -6.44 -52.33
C LYS A 874 -9.44 -6.63 -51.78
N LEU A 875 -9.75 -6.12 -50.58
CA LEU A 875 -11.04 -6.35 -49.90
C LEU A 875 -12.00 -5.14 -49.93
N LEU A 876 -11.69 -4.09 -50.68
CA LEU A 876 -12.61 -2.97 -50.92
C LEU A 876 -13.23 -3.10 -52.32
N VAL A 877 -14.25 -3.97 -52.44
CA VAL A 877 -15.28 -3.90 -53.50
C VAL A 877 -16.62 -3.75 -52.83
#